data_AF-A0A954WLX1-F1
#
_entry.id   AF-A0A954WLX1-F1
#
_cell.length_a   1.000
_cell.length_b   1.000
_cell.length_c   1.000
_cell.angle_alpha   90.00
_cell.angle_beta   90.00
_cell.angle_gamma   90.00
#
_symmetry.space_group_name_H-M   'P 1'
#
loop_
_entity.id
_entity.type
_entity.pdbx_description
1 polymer ?
#
loop_
_entity_poly.entity_id
_entity_poly.type
_entity_poly.pdbx_seq_one_letter_code
_entity_poly.pdbx_strand_id
1 'polypeptide(L)'
;MSNPLAAFRKHQNVLLAVFGVVIMLSFAVGPIIQGCQRNSGGPSAGTTQVVKYQNGTISESDLSQMRFARQVLIRYMDTIGQIAATRGASVGRTVIPRRYDETSLVETRLMAEEAARQGIAVDQQEINRFLQQYTGNQLKTDELAGLLQDVTNGRMSENQFFSSMQQHLMAARYGGLISQGLVSSSPSSMWDYFQRLNRRVEAELVAYPVTNYASSDPIPDSELRAAYEQGKNRFVNPADPLPAFKQLKRVAVSYVKCSRTSFVEAEKAAITEADIVAYYETNKEKFRNETLPPVSDVETSTDSDLDSNATSVDETGLPADTPATDDNVGTEGSGDVSIPDEIIVEDVNEDDIGTSTDEPNDEASGCGPQEEPEEDTSTEPVEEDADQDEGTSDDTASEDTPSDDSAADDTTSSDASTNDEANEDASETAPADATDTAADDAKSTADDSAAAEVTTAESPSEQPANDENASDDVGSGDDIANLPDEPELPEFQPLEEVRDKIISNIASERAEPKYTAAKSRVETAMSVFFRDHTAWTIEVNGGNKTAEPTPPDLALLAAQNNFTAGSVPLVNAYELQERDPITDLPVHEIGASFDISETGIVFFSQQIYAEELRKYDPKGIRGAELSQGTGLTEYVYWKTDETPATTPSFEECKADVEAFVRRSKAVSVARAAIEKEAASISSTGKSLSEHFADRPNTKVIESGVFSWMKMSAQQRPALGQVPGVRFAGHEFMKDVFALKQGEYGVAFDAPRKTVYLVYLKQDLETPEALREIYARTGPTMDTFAVQQDDAMLRINGWYNDFLEGQRLEWLRQPR
;
A
#
# COMPACT_ATOMS: atom_id res chain seq x y z
N MET A 1 68.20 47.67 -35.65
CA MET A 1 67.56 46.79 -34.65
C MET A 1 67.85 45.36 -35.07
N SER A 2 68.42 44.53 -34.20
CA SER A 2 68.80 43.15 -34.55
C SER A 2 67.62 42.21 -34.39
N ASN A 3 67.34 41.37 -35.40
CA ASN A 3 66.17 40.50 -35.44
C ASN A 3 66.22 39.44 -34.31
N PRO A 4 65.22 39.33 -33.41
CA PRO A 4 65.22 38.35 -32.32
C PRO A 4 65.31 36.89 -32.79
N LEU A 5 64.82 36.58 -34.00
CA LEU A 5 64.90 35.23 -34.59
C LEU A 5 66.33 34.79 -34.90
N ALA A 6 67.31 35.71 -34.94
CA ALA A 6 68.72 35.36 -35.14
C ALA A 6 69.32 34.63 -33.93
N ALA A 7 68.93 35.02 -32.70
CA ALA A 7 69.34 34.30 -31.50
C ALA A 7 68.72 32.90 -31.45
N PHE A 8 67.44 32.79 -31.82
CA PHE A 8 66.70 31.53 -31.82
C PHE A 8 67.31 30.48 -32.76
N ARG A 9 67.70 30.89 -33.99
CA ARG A 9 68.42 30.00 -34.93
C ARG A 9 69.80 29.59 -34.42
N LYS A 10 70.55 30.51 -33.78
CA LYS A 10 71.91 30.23 -33.28
C LYS A 10 71.93 29.16 -32.17
N HIS A 11 70.86 29.06 -31.39
CA HIS A 11 70.74 28.11 -30.28
C HIS A 11 69.68 27.02 -30.50
N GLN A 12 69.21 26.83 -31.74
CA GLN A 12 68.10 25.93 -32.09
C GLN A 12 68.31 24.49 -31.58
N ASN A 13 69.51 23.94 -31.71
CA ASN A 13 69.81 22.57 -31.24
C ASN A 13 69.79 22.45 -29.71
N VAL A 14 70.18 23.51 -28.99
CA VAL A 14 70.15 23.55 -27.52
C VAL A 14 68.71 23.72 -27.04
N LEU A 15 67.92 24.58 -27.69
CA LEU A 15 66.49 24.72 -27.42
C LEU A 15 65.73 23.42 -27.67
N LEU A 16 66.00 22.70 -28.77
CA LEU A 16 65.41 21.39 -29.04
C LEU A 16 65.75 20.35 -27.96
N ALA A 17 67.01 20.31 -27.50
CA ALA A 17 67.41 19.43 -26.41
C ALA A 17 66.71 19.77 -25.08
N VAL A 18 66.65 21.06 -24.71
CA VAL A 18 65.99 21.52 -23.48
C VAL A 18 64.48 21.27 -23.53
N PHE A 19 63.80 21.61 -24.62
CA PHE A 19 62.37 21.31 -24.78
C PHE A 19 62.09 19.81 -24.82
N GLY A 20 62.94 19.00 -25.46
CA GLY A 20 62.82 17.54 -25.43
C GLY A 20 62.90 16.95 -24.01
N VAL A 21 63.86 17.42 -23.20
CA VAL A 21 64.00 17.02 -21.79
C VAL A 21 62.82 17.50 -20.95
N VAL A 22 62.32 18.73 -21.16
CA VAL A 22 61.13 19.26 -20.45
C VAL A 22 59.85 18.48 -20.82
N ILE A 23 59.68 18.10 -22.08
CA ILE A 23 58.55 17.28 -22.55
C ILE A 23 58.64 15.87 -21.95
N MET A 24 59.82 15.24 -21.93
CA MET A 24 59.99 13.93 -21.29
C MET A 24 59.78 13.98 -19.76
N LEU A 25 60.24 15.04 -19.07
CA LEU A 25 59.92 15.25 -17.65
C LEU A 25 58.42 15.43 -17.43
N SER A 26 57.73 16.18 -18.29
CA SER A 26 56.28 16.37 -18.20
C SER A 26 55.51 15.06 -18.37
N PHE A 27 55.92 14.20 -19.30
CA PHE A 27 55.30 12.88 -19.52
C PHE A 27 55.70 11.83 -18.47
N ALA A 28 56.88 11.93 -17.85
CA ALA A 28 57.33 10.99 -16.81
C ALA A 28 56.80 11.35 -15.41
N VAL A 29 56.72 12.64 -15.08
CA VAL A 29 56.32 13.12 -13.74
C VAL A 29 54.83 13.47 -13.68
N GLY A 30 54.22 13.85 -14.80
CA GLY A 30 52.77 14.12 -14.91
C GLY A 30 51.89 13.00 -14.33
N PRO A 31 52.06 11.73 -14.74
CA PRO A 31 51.30 10.60 -14.20
C PRO A 31 51.47 10.40 -12.69
N ILE A 32 52.65 10.72 -12.14
CA ILE A 32 52.97 10.55 -10.72
C ILE A 32 52.25 11.62 -9.89
N ILE A 33 52.33 12.88 -10.29
CA ILE A 33 51.61 13.97 -9.62
C ILE A 33 50.09 13.80 -9.75
N GLN A 34 49.61 13.39 -10.94
CA GLN A 34 48.19 13.14 -11.19
C GLN A 34 47.66 11.91 -10.43
N GLY A 35 48.52 10.94 -10.11
CA GLY A 35 48.23 9.84 -9.18
C GLY A 35 48.16 10.33 -7.72
N CYS A 36 49.19 11.04 -7.24
CA CYS A 36 49.22 11.56 -5.87
C CYS A 36 48.03 12.49 -5.56
N GLN A 37 47.65 13.38 -6.48
CA GLN A 37 46.51 14.29 -6.29
C GLN A 37 45.15 13.58 -6.36
N ARG A 38 45.08 12.34 -6.86
CA ARG A 38 43.86 11.51 -6.86
C ARG A 38 43.72 10.64 -5.60
N ASN A 39 44.81 10.38 -4.89
CA ASN A 39 44.86 9.53 -3.69
C ASN A 39 45.12 10.30 -2.37
N SER A 40 45.27 11.62 -2.40
CA SER A 40 45.49 12.45 -1.20
C SER A 40 44.22 13.09 -0.61
N GLY A 41 43.03 12.76 -1.15
CA GLY A 41 41.75 13.04 -0.50
C GLY A 41 41.36 11.86 0.40
N GLY A 42 40.99 12.12 1.66
CA GLY A 42 40.24 11.15 2.45
C GLY A 42 38.92 10.78 1.78
N PRO A 43 38.26 9.67 2.17
CA PRO A 43 37.12 9.12 1.45
C PRO A 43 36.00 10.15 1.29
N SER A 44 35.86 10.69 0.08
CA SER A 44 34.78 11.61 -0.28
C SER A 44 33.46 10.86 -0.22
N ALA A 45 32.46 11.45 0.44
CA ALA A 45 31.16 10.81 0.70
C ALA A 45 30.46 10.31 -0.58
N GLY A 46 30.77 10.88 -1.75
CA GLY A 46 30.24 10.42 -3.04
C GLY A 46 30.74 9.04 -3.48
N THR A 47 31.90 8.57 -3.02
CA THR A 47 32.49 7.28 -3.43
C THR A 47 32.19 6.14 -2.44
N THR A 48 31.48 6.42 -1.35
CA THR A 48 31.00 5.39 -0.41
C THR A 48 30.04 4.44 -1.14
N GLN A 49 30.42 3.16 -1.27
CA GLN A 49 29.53 2.12 -1.75
C GLN A 49 28.43 1.87 -0.71
N VAL A 50 27.18 1.76 -1.17
CA VAL A 50 25.99 1.59 -0.31
C VAL A 50 25.21 0.33 -0.65
N VAL A 51 25.30 -0.14 -1.90
CA VAL A 51 24.69 -1.39 -2.36
C VAL A 51 25.68 -2.14 -3.25
N LYS A 52 25.68 -3.46 -3.13
CA LYS A 52 26.40 -4.41 -3.96
C LYS A 52 25.41 -5.44 -4.49
N TYR A 53 25.59 -5.88 -5.73
CA TYR A 53 24.73 -6.88 -6.38
C TYR A 53 25.57 -7.70 -7.37
N GLN A 54 25.00 -8.78 -7.91
CA GLN A 54 25.69 -9.74 -8.79
C GLN A 54 26.48 -9.07 -9.93
N ASN A 55 25.95 -7.97 -10.47
CA ASN A 55 26.45 -7.32 -11.68
C ASN A 55 27.12 -5.96 -11.42
N GLY A 56 27.27 -5.51 -10.15
CA GLY A 56 27.87 -4.21 -9.87
C GLY A 56 27.82 -3.74 -8.41
N THR A 57 28.13 -2.44 -8.24
CA THR A 57 27.96 -1.70 -6.98
C THR A 57 27.33 -0.35 -7.27
N ILE A 58 26.67 0.23 -6.27
CA ILE A 58 26.01 1.54 -6.33
C ILE A 58 26.57 2.38 -5.18
N SER A 59 26.97 3.61 -5.47
CA SER A 59 27.48 4.56 -4.48
C SER A 59 26.41 5.52 -3.96
N GLU A 60 26.70 6.21 -2.86
CA GLU A 60 25.88 7.32 -2.35
C GLU A 60 25.69 8.41 -3.43
N SER A 61 26.69 8.65 -4.29
CA SER A 61 26.55 9.60 -5.41
C SER A 61 25.57 9.11 -6.48
N ASP A 62 25.60 7.81 -6.85
CA ASP A 62 24.65 7.21 -7.78
C ASP A 62 23.21 7.31 -7.26
N LEU A 63 22.98 7.00 -5.97
CA LEU A 63 21.65 7.15 -5.36
C LEU A 63 21.19 8.60 -5.35
N SER A 64 22.10 9.56 -5.07
CA SER A 64 21.76 10.99 -5.14
C SER A 64 21.36 11.43 -6.55
N GLN A 65 22.04 10.92 -7.58
CA GLN A 65 21.74 11.22 -8.98
C GLN A 65 20.43 10.56 -9.44
N MET A 66 20.19 9.30 -9.07
CA MET A 66 18.92 8.61 -9.36
C MET A 66 17.74 9.30 -8.67
N ARG A 67 17.89 9.71 -7.41
CA ARG A 67 16.85 10.45 -6.66
C ARG A 67 16.53 11.80 -7.32
N PHE A 68 17.56 12.57 -7.70
CA PHE A 68 17.41 13.83 -8.42
C PHE A 68 16.73 13.64 -9.79
N ALA A 69 17.19 12.67 -10.60
CA ALA A 69 16.60 12.35 -11.89
C ALA A 69 15.11 11.98 -11.76
N ARG A 70 14.75 11.13 -10.79
CA ARG A 70 13.34 10.77 -10.54
C ARG A 70 12.50 11.97 -10.10
N GLN A 71 13.01 12.84 -9.24
CA GLN A 71 12.30 14.07 -8.83
C GLN A 71 12.03 15.00 -10.03
N VAL A 72 13.01 15.18 -10.90
CA VAL A 72 12.85 15.99 -12.12
C VAL A 72 11.87 15.35 -13.11
N LEU A 73 11.97 14.02 -13.33
CA LEU A 73 11.04 13.26 -14.17
C LEU A 73 9.59 13.40 -13.66
N ILE A 74 9.34 13.18 -12.37
CA ILE A 74 7.98 13.29 -11.79
C ILE A 74 7.45 14.71 -11.94
N ARG A 75 8.25 15.74 -11.62
CA ARG A 75 7.83 17.14 -11.77
C ARG A 75 7.48 17.48 -13.21
N TYR A 76 8.25 16.99 -14.18
CA TYR A 76 7.97 17.18 -15.60
C TYR A 76 6.67 16.48 -16.01
N MET A 77 6.48 15.21 -15.64
CA MET A 77 5.25 14.45 -15.90
C MET A 77 4.02 15.13 -15.29
N ASP A 78 4.09 15.59 -14.04
CA ASP A 78 2.99 16.30 -13.39
C ASP A 78 2.70 17.65 -14.07
N THR A 79 3.73 18.37 -14.55
CA THR A 79 3.54 19.63 -15.27
C THR A 79 2.86 19.42 -16.62
N ILE A 80 3.35 18.50 -17.46
CA ILE A 80 2.74 18.22 -18.78
C ILE A 80 1.35 17.60 -18.63
N GLY A 81 1.12 16.81 -17.56
CA GLY A 81 -0.18 16.25 -17.21
C GLY A 81 -1.18 17.33 -16.81
N GLN A 82 -0.79 18.29 -15.97
CA GLN A 82 -1.64 19.44 -15.61
C GLN A 82 -2.00 20.28 -16.84
N ILE A 83 -1.04 20.58 -17.72
CA ILE A 83 -1.31 21.34 -18.95
C ILE A 83 -2.28 20.56 -19.86
N ALA A 84 -2.07 19.26 -20.06
CA ALA A 84 -2.98 18.41 -20.83
C ALA A 84 -4.39 18.37 -20.23
N ALA A 85 -4.52 18.27 -18.91
CA ALA A 85 -5.80 18.31 -18.20
C ALA A 85 -6.53 19.65 -18.38
N THR A 86 -5.82 20.79 -18.34
CA THR A 86 -6.42 22.10 -18.64
C THR A 86 -6.87 22.25 -20.09
N ARG A 87 -6.37 21.42 -21.01
CA ARG A 87 -6.83 21.29 -22.41
C ARG A 87 -7.92 20.23 -22.59
N GLY A 88 -8.46 19.66 -21.50
CA GLY A 88 -9.54 18.68 -21.53
C GLY A 88 -9.13 17.24 -21.82
N ALA A 89 -7.83 16.90 -21.81
CA ALA A 89 -7.41 15.51 -21.96
C ALA A 89 -7.45 14.73 -20.65
N SER A 90 -7.93 13.48 -20.75
CA SER A 90 -7.66 12.44 -19.76
C SER A 90 -6.17 12.10 -19.76
N VAL A 91 -5.47 12.48 -18.69
CA VAL A 91 -4.04 12.20 -18.52
C VAL A 91 -3.81 10.70 -18.33
N GLY A 92 -2.85 10.15 -19.05
CA GLY A 92 -2.49 8.73 -18.96
C GLY A 92 -1.86 8.34 -17.63
N ARG A 93 -1.67 7.04 -17.40
CA ARG A 93 -0.95 6.55 -16.21
C ARG A 93 0.56 6.73 -16.39
N THR A 94 1.22 7.39 -15.44
CA THR A 94 2.70 7.47 -15.44
C THR A 94 3.33 6.12 -15.08
N VAL A 95 4.47 5.83 -15.69
CA VAL A 95 5.30 4.63 -15.43
C VAL A 95 6.34 4.84 -14.33
N ILE A 96 6.60 6.09 -13.93
CA ILE A 96 7.61 6.41 -12.92
C ILE A 96 7.01 6.21 -11.51
N PRO A 97 7.63 5.40 -10.63
CA PRO A 97 7.17 5.25 -9.25
C PRO A 97 7.25 6.59 -8.51
N ARG A 98 6.18 7.00 -7.85
CA ARG A 98 6.15 8.24 -7.03
C ARG A 98 6.92 8.16 -5.70
N ARG A 99 7.66 7.07 -5.45
CA ARG A 99 8.45 6.87 -4.23
C ARG A 99 9.92 7.27 -4.45
N TYR A 100 10.57 7.76 -3.39
CA TYR A 100 11.93 8.34 -3.41
C TYR A 100 12.92 7.64 -2.45
N ASP A 101 12.47 6.56 -1.82
CA ASP A 101 13.28 5.67 -0.99
C ASP A 101 14.40 5.02 -1.80
N GLU A 102 15.52 4.73 -1.14
CA GLU A 102 16.70 4.20 -1.81
C GLU A 102 16.46 2.83 -2.43
N THR A 103 15.60 2.02 -1.82
CA THR A 103 15.16 0.73 -2.36
C THR A 103 14.53 0.94 -3.73
N SER A 104 13.45 1.71 -3.85
CA SER A 104 12.74 1.93 -5.13
C SER A 104 13.59 2.53 -6.26
N LEU A 105 14.67 3.24 -5.94
CA LEU A 105 15.66 3.70 -6.93
C LEU A 105 16.49 2.52 -7.46
N VAL A 106 17.06 1.71 -6.57
CA VAL A 106 17.84 0.51 -6.89
C VAL A 106 16.99 -0.54 -7.61
N GLU A 107 15.79 -0.82 -7.10
CA GLU A 107 14.80 -1.72 -7.69
C GLU A 107 14.55 -1.42 -9.18
N THR A 108 14.31 -0.15 -9.50
CA THR A 108 14.04 0.31 -10.87
C THR A 108 15.27 0.18 -11.76
N ARG A 109 16.48 0.44 -11.21
CA ARG A 109 17.74 0.23 -11.93
C ARG A 109 17.96 -1.26 -12.25
N LEU A 110 17.76 -2.15 -11.29
CA LEU A 110 17.90 -3.60 -11.48
C LEU A 110 16.90 -4.12 -12.52
N MET A 111 15.63 -3.69 -12.45
CA MET A 111 14.64 -4.03 -13.49
C MET A 111 15.03 -3.52 -14.88
N ALA A 112 15.65 -2.34 -14.99
CA ALA A 112 16.09 -1.79 -16.28
C ALA A 112 17.32 -2.52 -16.84
N GLU A 113 18.28 -2.90 -15.99
CA GLU A 113 19.43 -3.72 -16.38
C GLU A 113 19.01 -5.15 -16.77
N GLU A 114 18.02 -5.73 -16.09
CA GLU A 114 17.39 -7.00 -16.48
C GLU A 114 16.65 -6.87 -17.82
N ALA A 115 15.79 -5.86 -17.97
CA ALA A 115 15.06 -5.59 -19.21
C ALA A 115 16.00 -5.51 -20.43
N ALA A 116 17.11 -4.79 -20.29
CA ALA A 116 18.13 -4.68 -21.33
C ALA A 116 18.80 -6.03 -21.65
N ARG A 117 19.07 -6.88 -20.64
CA ARG A 117 19.60 -8.24 -20.83
C ARG A 117 18.61 -9.15 -21.54
N GLN A 118 17.32 -9.01 -21.26
CA GLN A 118 16.22 -9.72 -21.94
C GLN A 118 15.84 -9.11 -23.31
N GLY A 119 16.68 -8.21 -23.87
CA GLY A 119 16.50 -7.63 -25.20
C GLY A 119 15.46 -6.50 -25.29
N ILE A 120 14.89 -6.03 -24.17
CA ILE A 120 13.92 -4.94 -24.15
C ILE A 120 14.65 -3.60 -24.34
N ALA A 121 14.73 -3.17 -25.60
CA ALA A 121 15.11 -1.81 -25.95
C ALA A 121 13.92 -0.83 -25.76
N VAL A 122 14.27 0.43 -25.52
CA VAL A 122 13.38 1.60 -25.61
C VAL A 122 14.20 2.70 -26.29
N ASP A 123 13.64 3.37 -27.30
CA ASP A 123 14.30 4.48 -28.01
C ASP A 123 13.64 5.85 -27.73
N GLN A 124 14.23 6.93 -28.26
CA GLN A 124 13.70 8.29 -28.08
C GLN A 124 12.35 8.53 -28.77
N GLN A 125 12.05 7.84 -29.88
CA GLN A 125 10.74 7.92 -30.54
C GLN A 125 9.67 7.26 -29.68
N GLU A 126 10.00 6.16 -29.01
CA GLU A 126 9.12 5.50 -28.05
C GLU A 126 8.86 6.34 -26.80
N ILE A 127 9.89 7.02 -26.28
CA ILE A 127 9.74 7.98 -25.17
C ILE A 127 8.82 9.13 -25.59
N ASN A 128 9.02 9.71 -26.77
CA ASN A 128 8.16 10.78 -27.28
C ASN A 128 6.72 10.31 -27.52
N ARG A 129 6.52 9.08 -28.06
CA ARG A 129 5.21 8.46 -28.22
C ARG A 129 4.51 8.24 -26.87
N PHE A 130 5.25 7.82 -25.85
CA PHE A 130 4.73 7.67 -24.50
C PHE A 130 4.31 9.03 -23.90
N LEU A 131 5.11 10.10 -24.06
CA LEU A 131 4.77 11.44 -23.58
C LEU A 131 3.52 12.02 -24.30
N GLN A 132 3.38 11.77 -25.60
CA GLN A 132 2.19 12.13 -26.36
C GLN A 132 0.95 11.37 -25.86
N GLN A 133 1.06 10.04 -25.70
CA GLN A 133 -0.04 9.21 -25.18
C GLN A 133 -0.43 9.60 -23.74
N TYR A 134 0.54 9.89 -22.88
CA TYR A 134 0.33 10.35 -21.51
C TYR A 134 -0.41 11.71 -21.45
N THR A 135 -0.22 12.56 -22.45
CA THR A 135 -0.84 13.90 -22.54
C THR A 135 -2.12 13.92 -23.40
N GLY A 136 -2.69 12.74 -23.70
CA GLY A 136 -3.88 12.63 -24.55
C GLY A 136 -3.70 13.24 -25.95
N ASN A 137 -2.45 13.23 -26.45
CA ASN A 137 -1.99 13.88 -27.68
C ASN A 137 -2.20 15.42 -27.74
N GLN A 138 -2.41 16.10 -26.60
CA GLN A 138 -2.64 17.57 -26.54
C GLN A 138 -1.35 18.41 -26.54
N LEU A 139 -0.18 17.77 -26.39
CA LEU A 139 1.13 18.42 -26.41
C LEU A 139 1.98 17.87 -27.55
N LYS A 140 2.51 18.77 -28.38
CA LYS A 140 3.40 18.41 -29.50
C LYS A 140 4.83 18.24 -29.01
N THR A 141 5.66 17.50 -29.76
CA THR A 141 7.06 17.24 -29.40
C THR A 141 7.86 18.51 -29.13
N ASP A 142 7.67 19.56 -29.93
CA ASP A 142 8.35 20.86 -29.77
C ASP A 142 7.95 21.57 -28.47
N GLU A 143 6.68 21.43 -28.07
CA GLU A 143 6.13 21.99 -26.84
C GLU A 143 6.61 21.21 -25.60
N LEU A 144 6.66 19.88 -25.71
CA LEU A 144 7.26 19.00 -24.70
C LEU A 144 8.75 19.33 -24.48
N ALA A 145 9.52 19.55 -25.56
CA ALA A 145 10.92 19.94 -25.48
C ALA A 145 11.14 21.32 -24.82
N GLY A 146 10.29 22.31 -25.13
CA GLY A 146 10.30 23.61 -24.46
C GLY A 146 10.01 23.49 -22.96
N LEU A 147 8.93 22.78 -22.60
CA LEU A 147 8.54 22.53 -21.21
C LEU A 147 9.62 21.77 -20.42
N LEU A 148 10.44 20.93 -21.07
CA LEU A 148 11.55 20.25 -20.41
C LEU A 148 12.62 21.26 -19.95
N GLN A 149 12.98 22.22 -20.79
CA GLN A 149 13.94 23.27 -20.44
C GLN A 149 13.43 24.12 -19.26
N ASP A 150 12.15 24.49 -19.29
CA ASP A 150 11.50 25.31 -18.26
C ASP A 150 11.36 24.58 -16.92
N VAL A 151 10.87 23.34 -16.92
CA VAL A 151 10.69 22.56 -15.68
C VAL A 151 12.02 22.19 -15.04
N THR A 152 13.02 21.80 -15.84
CA THR A 152 14.36 21.46 -15.33
C THR A 152 15.12 22.70 -14.84
N ASN A 153 14.76 23.90 -15.31
CA ASN A 153 15.57 25.12 -15.16
C ASN A 153 17.01 24.92 -15.64
N GLY A 154 17.20 24.10 -16.70
CA GLY A 154 18.50 23.69 -17.22
C GLY A 154 19.34 22.79 -16.30
N ARG A 155 18.81 22.31 -15.17
CA ARG A 155 19.55 21.47 -14.20
C ARG A 155 19.69 19.99 -14.60
N MET A 156 19.03 19.58 -15.68
CA MET A 156 19.11 18.25 -16.27
C MET A 156 19.15 18.44 -17.79
N SER A 157 20.11 17.83 -18.47
CA SER A 157 20.17 17.93 -19.94
C SER A 157 19.14 17.02 -20.60
N GLU A 158 18.75 17.35 -21.83
CA GLU A 158 17.85 16.54 -22.65
C GLU A 158 18.30 15.07 -22.76
N ASN A 159 19.60 14.84 -22.98
CA ASN A 159 20.17 13.49 -23.00
C ASN A 159 20.04 12.77 -21.64
N GLN A 160 20.28 13.46 -20.52
CA GLN A 160 20.09 12.89 -19.18
C GLN A 160 18.62 12.55 -18.92
N PHE A 161 17.70 13.42 -19.34
CA PHE A 161 16.26 13.19 -19.25
C PHE A 161 15.86 11.95 -20.05
N PHE A 162 16.23 11.87 -21.34
CA PHE A 162 15.91 10.71 -22.18
C PHE A 162 16.52 9.41 -21.63
N SER A 163 17.79 9.39 -21.21
CA SER A 163 18.38 8.18 -20.59
C SER A 163 17.68 7.77 -19.29
N SER A 164 17.31 8.73 -18.44
CA SER A 164 16.59 8.44 -17.18
C SER A 164 15.18 7.92 -17.45
N MET A 165 14.51 8.47 -18.47
CA MET A 165 13.17 8.07 -18.89
C MET A 165 13.18 6.69 -19.58
N GLN A 166 14.22 6.41 -20.38
CA GLN A 166 14.49 5.11 -20.99
C GLN A 166 14.57 4.00 -19.93
N GLN A 167 15.35 4.21 -18.86
CA GLN A 167 15.46 3.26 -17.75
C GLN A 167 14.11 2.99 -17.06
N HIS A 168 13.33 4.04 -16.76
CA HIS A 168 12.01 3.88 -16.13
C HIS A 168 11.01 3.16 -17.07
N LEU A 169 11.06 3.40 -18.38
CA LEU A 169 10.23 2.71 -19.37
C LEU A 169 10.66 1.25 -19.59
N MET A 170 11.97 0.95 -19.59
CA MET A 170 12.50 -0.41 -19.65
C MET A 170 12.01 -1.23 -18.45
N ALA A 171 12.20 -0.72 -17.23
CA ALA A 171 11.74 -1.36 -16.00
C ALA A 171 10.22 -1.57 -16.00
N ALA A 172 9.44 -0.55 -16.36
CA ALA A 172 7.98 -0.63 -16.40
C ALA A 172 7.45 -1.58 -17.48
N ARG A 173 8.12 -1.68 -18.64
CA ARG A 173 7.79 -2.68 -19.67
C ARG A 173 8.07 -4.10 -19.20
N TYR A 174 9.23 -4.33 -18.57
CA TYR A 174 9.60 -5.64 -18.06
C TYR A 174 8.63 -6.11 -16.96
N GLY A 175 8.41 -5.29 -15.93
CA GLY A 175 7.40 -5.56 -14.90
C GLY A 175 5.98 -5.69 -15.48
N GLY A 176 5.67 -4.94 -16.53
CA GLY A 176 4.43 -5.07 -17.30
C GLY A 176 4.26 -6.46 -17.93
N LEU A 177 5.24 -6.94 -18.69
CA LEU A 177 5.24 -8.27 -19.32
C LEU A 177 5.12 -9.39 -18.29
N ILE A 178 5.87 -9.30 -17.19
CA ILE A 178 5.79 -10.25 -16.07
C ILE A 178 4.39 -10.25 -15.46
N SER A 179 3.83 -9.06 -15.19
CA SER A 179 2.47 -8.96 -14.64
C SER A 179 1.41 -9.52 -15.58
N GLN A 180 1.54 -9.35 -16.91
CA GLN A 180 0.62 -9.92 -17.90
C GLN A 180 0.68 -11.45 -17.91
N GLY A 181 1.88 -12.03 -17.88
CA GLY A 181 2.05 -13.48 -17.73
C GLY A 181 1.44 -14.01 -16.43
N LEU A 182 1.74 -13.37 -15.30
CA LEU A 182 1.28 -13.80 -13.97
C LEU A 182 -0.21 -13.50 -13.68
N VAL A 183 -0.85 -12.58 -14.41
CA VAL A 183 -2.30 -12.31 -14.33
C VAL A 183 -3.11 -13.24 -15.24
N SER A 184 -2.51 -13.78 -16.32
CA SER A 184 -3.19 -14.76 -17.18
C SER A 184 -3.73 -15.94 -16.35
N SER A 185 -4.88 -16.49 -16.73
CA SER A 185 -5.56 -17.56 -15.98
C SER A 185 -6.37 -18.44 -16.92
N SER A 186 -6.24 -19.75 -16.73
CA SER A 186 -6.97 -20.75 -17.49
C SER A 186 -8.43 -20.88 -17.01
N PRO A 187 -9.32 -21.54 -17.77
CA PRO A 187 -10.63 -21.93 -17.27
C PRO A 187 -10.57 -22.77 -15.99
N SER A 188 -9.51 -23.56 -15.78
CA SER A 188 -9.27 -24.31 -14.54
C SER A 188 -8.85 -23.42 -13.37
N SER A 189 -8.06 -22.37 -13.58
CA SER A 189 -7.76 -21.36 -12.55
C SER A 189 -9.02 -20.59 -12.14
N MET A 190 -9.86 -20.19 -13.10
CA MET A 190 -11.12 -19.51 -12.81
C MET A 190 -12.09 -20.37 -12.01
N TRP A 191 -12.15 -21.66 -12.32
CA TRP A 191 -12.90 -22.64 -11.53
C TRP A 191 -12.35 -22.77 -10.10
N ASP A 192 -11.02 -22.87 -9.91
CA ASP A 192 -10.41 -22.88 -8.58
C ASP A 192 -10.75 -21.60 -7.79
N TYR A 193 -10.52 -20.41 -8.35
CA TYR A 193 -10.88 -19.13 -7.71
C TYR A 193 -12.38 -19.06 -7.33
N PHE A 194 -13.27 -19.63 -8.16
CA PHE A 194 -14.69 -19.74 -7.84
C PHE A 194 -14.94 -20.72 -6.67
N GLN A 195 -14.29 -21.89 -6.66
CA GLN A 195 -14.38 -22.84 -5.54
C GLN A 195 -13.89 -22.24 -4.22
N ARG A 196 -12.77 -21.47 -4.23
CA ARG A 196 -12.23 -20.85 -3.02
C ARG A 196 -13.20 -19.89 -2.31
N LEU A 197 -14.14 -19.28 -3.05
CA LEU A 197 -15.20 -18.44 -2.51
C LEU A 197 -16.46 -19.23 -2.12
N ASN A 198 -16.88 -20.17 -2.96
CA ASN A 198 -18.22 -20.77 -2.89
C ASN A 198 -18.27 -22.13 -2.20
N ARG A 199 -17.16 -22.88 -2.11
CA ARG A 199 -17.08 -24.15 -1.38
C ARG A 199 -16.92 -23.87 0.11
N ARG A 200 -17.84 -24.40 0.92
CA ARG A 200 -17.84 -24.28 2.38
C ARG A 200 -17.69 -25.65 3.00
N VAL A 201 -16.79 -25.76 3.96
CA VAL A 201 -16.45 -27.01 4.65
C VAL A 201 -16.61 -26.86 6.16
N GLU A 202 -16.83 -27.98 6.83
CA GLU A 202 -16.71 -28.13 8.28
C GLU A 202 -15.61 -29.16 8.57
N ALA A 203 -14.72 -28.84 9.51
CA ALA A 203 -13.59 -29.68 9.89
C ALA A 203 -13.51 -29.87 11.41
N GLU A 204 -13.00 -31.03 11.80
CA GLU A 204 -12.45 -31.24 13.14
C GLU A 204 -10.94 -31.10 13.08
N LEU A 205 -10.33 -30.50 14.10
CA LEU A 205 -8.89 -30.29 14.17
C LEU A 205 -8.32 -30.63 15.55
N VAL A 206 -7.11 -31.20 15.59
CA VAL A 206 -6.32 -31.33 16.82
C VAL A 206 -5.01 -30.56 16.65
N ALA A 207 -4.79 -29.60 17.54
CA ALA A 207 -3.65 -28.70 17.51
C ALA A 207 -2.45 -29.24 18.31
N TYR A 208 -1.28 -29.32 17.67
CA TYR A 208 -0.04 -29.77 18.28
C TYR A 208 1.06 -28.68 18.15
N PRO A 209 1.63 -28.19 19.27
CA PRO A 209 2.76 -27.26 19.22
C PRO A 209 3.98 -27.89 18.54
N VAL A 210 4.54 -27.21 17.54
CA VAL A 210 5.72 -27.67 16.78
C VAL A 210 6.95 -27.81 17.70
N THR A 211 7.00 -27.06 18.80
CA THR A 211 8.01 -27.19 19.86
C THR A 211 8.10 -28.59 20.48
N ASN A 212 7.03 -29.38 20.43
CA ASN A 212 7.02 -30.75 20.98
C ASN A 212 7.85 -31.73 20.13
N TYR A 213 8.24 -31.33 18.92
CA TYR A 213 9.04 -32.11 17.97
C TYR A 213 10.45 -31.53 17.77
N ALA A 214 10.84 -30.53 18.57
CA ALA A 214 12.17 -29.95 18.52
C ALA A 214 13.20 -30.86 19.20
N SER A 215 14.36 -31.03 18.56
CA SER A 215 15.47 -31.74 19.22
C SER A 215 16.08 -30.91 20.35
N SER A 216 16.52 -31.61 21.38
CA SER A 216 17.34 -31.09 22.48
C SER A 216 18.82 -30.93 22.12
N ASP A 217 19.23 -31.35 20.92
CA ASP A 217 20.63 -31.27 20.46
C ASP A 217 21.17 -29.83 20.46
N PRO A 218 22.47 -29.62 20.73
CA PRO A 218 23.10 -28.30 20.66
C PRO A 218 23.17 -27.80 19.21
N ILE A 219 22.78 -26.54 18.99
CA ILE A 219 22.85 -25.88 17.69
C ILE A 219 24.22 -25.17 17.54
N PRO A 220 24.91 -25.28 16.39
CA PRO A 220 26.14 -24.54 16.14
C PRO A 220 25.94 -23.02 16.23
N ASP A 221 26.85 -22.32 16.91
CA ASP A 221 26.78 -20.85 17.07
C ASP A 221 26.87 -20.10 15.72
N SER A 222 27.48 -20.72 14.69
CA SER A 222 27.47 -20.24 13.30
C SER A 222 26.06 -20.24 12.67
N GLU A 223 25.24 -21.25 12.96
CA GLU A 223 23.87 -21.35 12.47
C GLU A 223 22.96 -20.35 13.19
N LEU A 224 23.16 -20.17 14.50
CA LEU A 224 22.49 -19.11 15.27
C LEU A 224 22.83 -17.72 14.72
N ARG A 225 24.11 -17.43 14.47
CA ARG A 225 24.53 -16.14 13.86
C ARG A 225 23.93 -15.94 12.48
N ALA A 226 23.89 -16.97 11.63
CA ALA A 226 23.26 -16.88 10.30
C ALA A 226 21.76 -16.54 10.39
N ALA A 227 21.02 -17.22 11.27
CA ALA A 227 19.60 -16.94 11.49
C ALA A 227 19.37 -15.51 12.05
N TYR A 228 20.20 -15.08 13.00
CA TYR A 228 20.18 -13.71 13.54
C TYR A 228 20.44 -12.66 12.45
N GLU A 229 21.48 -12.83 11.64
CA GLU A 229 21.83 -11.89 10.57
C GLU A 229 20.71 -11.76 9.52
N GLN A 230 20.01 -12.86 9.22
CA GLN A 230 18.83 -12.86 8.34
C GLN A 230 17.62 -12.11 8.96
N GLY A 231 17.47 -12.13 10.29
CA GLY A 231 16.29 -11.58 10.99
C GLY A 231 16.47 -10.23 11.71
N LYS A 232 17.69 -9.77 11.97
CA LYS A 232 17.99 -8.62 12.87
C LYS A 232 17.35 -7.28 12.44
N ASN A 233 17.11 -7.11 11.13
CA ASN A 233 16.48 -5.91 10.57
C ASN A 233 14.96 -6.06 10.40
N ARG A 234 14.42 -7.29 10.43
CA ARG A 234 13.00 -7.59 10.20
C ARG A 234 12.22 -7.43 11.50
N PHE A 235 11.12 -6.68 11.43
CA PHE A 235 10.18 -6.50 12.55
C PHE A 235 9.46 -7.81 12.90
N VAL A 236 9.33 -8.09 14.20
CA VAL A 236 8.64 -9.29 14.71
C VAL A 236 7.15 -9.28 14.34
N ASN A 237 6.80 -9.98 13.25
CA ASN A 237 5.40 -10.20 12.85
C ASN A 237 4.92 -11.55 13.42
N PRO A 238 3.87 -11.59 14.28
CA PRO A 238 3.36 -12.83 14.86
C PRO A 238 2.91 -13.89 13.84
N ALA A 239 2.54 -13.48 12.61
CA ALA A 239 2.03 -14.33 11.54
C ALA A 239 3.09 -14.80 10.51
N ASP A 240 4.27 -14.19 10.49
CA ASP A 240 5.37 -14.54 9.55
C ASP A 240 6.14 -15.77 10.08
N PRO A 241 6.39 -16.82 9.27
CA PRO A 241 7.27 -17.94 9.64
C PRO A 241 8.77 -17.64 9.51
N LEU A 242 9.16 -16.49 8.93
CA LEU A 242 10.55 -16.12 8.67
C LEU A 242 11.23 -15.48 9.91
N PRO A 243 12.58 -15.50 10.02
CA PRO A 243 13.27 -14.97 11.19
C PRO A 243 13.12 -13.45 11.29
N ALA A 244 12.77 -12.98 12.48
CA ALA A 244 12.59 -11.57 12.79
C ALA A 244 12.99 -11.32 14.25
N PHE A 245 13.85 -10.34 14.48
CA PHE A 245 14.33 -10.00 15.83
C PHE A 245 14.23 -8.50 16.17
N LYS A 246 13.90 -7.63 15.20
CA LYS A 246 13.69 -6.21 15.46
C LYS A 246 12.38 -6.01 16.21
N GLN A 247 12.47 -5.50 17.42
CA GLN A 247 11.30 -5.25 18.26
C GLN A 247 10.53 -4.03 17.74
N LEU A 248 9.20 -4.14 17.68
CA LEU A 248 8.34 -3.02 17.33
C LEU A 248 8.35 -2.00 18.48
N LYS A 249 8.12 -0.72 18.13
CA LYS A 249 7.76 0.32 19.10
C LYS A 249 6.59 -0.18 19.95
N ARG A 250 6.68 0.00 21.28
CA ARG A 250 5.59 -0.31 22.21
C ARG A 250 5.08 0.98 22.84
N VAL A 251 3.78 1.06 23.12
CA VAL A 251 3.15 2.22 23.76
C VAL A 251 2.20 1.77 24.86
N ALA A 252 2.17 2.52 25.96
CA ALA A 252 1.11 2.43 26.97
C ALA A 252 0.13 3.58 26.76
N VAL A 253 -1.16 3.30 26.94
CA VAL A 253 -2.26 4.22 26.65
C VAL A 253 -3.14 4.34 27.88
N SER A 254 -3.65 5.54 28.15
CA SER A 254 -4.80 5.71 29.04
C SER A 254 -5.86 6.56 28.36
N TYR A 255 -7.12 6.22 28.57
CA TYR A 255 -8.24 6.77 27.81
C TYR A 255 -9.53 6.86 28.65
N VAL A 256 -10.46 7.69 28.18
CA VAL A 256 -11.84 7.78 28.66
C VAL A 256 -12.79 7.43 27.52
N LYS A 257 -13.58 6.37 27.71
CA LYS A 257 -14.65 5.89 26.82
C LYS A 257 -15.88 6.76 27.05
N CYS A 258 -16.08 7.70 26.14
CA CYS A 258 -17.19 8.66 26.13
C CYS A 258 -18.39 8.02 25.42
N SER A 259 -19.27 7.35 26.16
CA SER A 259 -20.47 6.70 25.61
C SER A 259 -21.72 7.58 25.75
N ARG A 260 -22.23 8.06 24.62
CA ARG A 260 -23.48 8.85 24.51
C ARG A 260 -24.72 8.05 24.91
N THR A 261 -24.69 6.72 24.80
CA THR A 261 -25.81 5.82 25.16
C THR A 261 -26.29 6.07 26.59
N SER A 262 -25.37 6.21 27.54
CA SER A 262 -25.69 6.47 28.96
C SER A 262 -26.47 7.78 29.18
N PHE A 263 -26.15 8.82 28.41
CA PHE A 263 -26.87 10.10 28.45
C PHE A 263 -28.25 9.98 27.79
N VAL A 264 -28.34 9.31 26.63
CA VAL A 264 -29.61 9.11 25.92
C VAL A 264 -30.58 8.26 26.76
N GLU A 265 -30.11 7.23 27.46
CA GLU A 265 -30.94 6.43 28.37
C GLU A 265 -31.45 7.24 29.57
N ALA A 266 -30.58 8.07 30.16
CA ALA A 266 -30.96 8.96 31.25
C ALA A 266 -32.03 10.00 30.82
N GLU A 267 -31.90 10.57 29.62
CA GLU A 267 -32.93 11.49 29.08
C GLU A 267 -34.22 10.75 28.66
N LYS A 268 -34.13 9.52 28.10
CA LYS A 268 -35.31 8.68 27.79
C LYS A 268 -36.17 8.42 29.02
N ALA A 269 -35.55 8.20 30.18
CA ALA A 269 -36.27 8.03 31.45
C ALA A 269 -36.92 9.32 31.99
N ALA A 270 -36.61 10.49 31.41
CA ALA A 270 -37.11 11.80 31.84
C ALA A 270 -38.10 12.46 30.84
N ILE A 271 -38.39 11.81 29.71
CA ILE A 271 -39.37 12.30 28.71
C ILE A 271 -40.81 12.09 29.20
N THR A 272 -41.66 13.08 28.98
CA THR A 272 -43.09 13.05 29.31
C THR A 272 -43.95 12.94 28.05
N GLU A 273 -45.20 12.47 28.17
CA GLU A 273 -46.12 12.39 27.03
C GLU A 273 -46.39 13.78 26.39
N ALA A 274 -46.32 14.85 27.20
CA ALA A 274 -46.43 16.21 26.73
C ALA A 274 -45.26 16.63 25.82
N ASP A 275 -44.04 16.16 26.10
CA ASP A 275 -42.88 16.38 25.23
C ASP A 275 -43.06 15.68 23.87
N ILE A 276 -43.58 14.44 23.90
CA ILE A 276 -43.79 13.61 22.70
C ILE A 276 -44.80 14.29 21.76
N VAL A 277 -45.97 14.70 22.28
CA VAL A 277 -47.02 15.38 21.49
C VAL A 277 -46.53 16.74 20.98
N ALA A 278 -45.84 17.53 21.82
CA ALA A 278 -45.31 18.82 21.42
C ALA A 278 -44.25 18.70 20.31
N TYR A 279 -43.38 17.69 20.39
CA TYR A 279 -42.38 17.43 19.34
C TYR A 279 -43.03 16.99 18.03
N TYR A 280 -44.05 16.11 18.07
CA TYR A 280 -44.76 15.65 16.87
C TYR A 280 -45.41 16.83 16.11
N GLU A 281 -46.22 17.64 16.79
CA GLU A 281 -46.89 18.78 16.15
C GLU A 281 -45.89 19.83 15.64
N THR A 282 -44.77 20.06 16.36
CA THR A 282 -43.70 20.97 15.92
C THR A 282 -42.92 20.43 14.71
N ASN A 283 -42.85 19.11 14.53
CA ASN A 283 -42.04 18.45 13.50
C ASN A 283 -42.91 17.71 12.46
N LYS A 284 -44.19 18.05 12.33
CA LYS A 284 -45.20 17.25 11.62
C LYS A 284 -44.80 16.90 10.18
N GLU A 285 -44.24 17.85 9.45
CA GLU A 285 -43.72 17.65 8.08
C GLU A 285 -42.57 16.63 7.97
N LYS A 286 -41.81 16.37 9.06
CA LYS A 286 -40.79 15.28 9.10
C LYS A 286 -41.42 13.88 9.25
N PHE A 287 -42.73 13.82 9.46
CA PHE A 287 -43.54 12.60 9.58
C PHE A 287 -44.62 12.54 8.48
N ARG A 288 -44.56 13.42 7.47
CA ARG A 288 -45.34 13.30 6.24
C ARG A 288 -44.99 11.98 5.55
N ASN A 289 -46.00 11.24 5.11
CA ASN A 289 -45.75 10.04 4.31
C ASN A 289 -45.29 10.42 2.90
N GLU A 290 -44.34 9.66 2.35
CA GLU A 290 -43.87 9.85 0.97
C GLU A 290 -44.96 9.39 -0.01
N THR A 291 -45.93 10.27 -0.26
CA THR A 291 -46.81 10.15 -1.42
C THR A 291 -45.93 10.29 -2.67
N LEU A 292 -45.63 9.17 -3.33
CA LEU A 292 -45.19 9.19 -4.71
C LEU A 292 -46.16 10.08 -5.49
N PRO A 293 -45.68 10.99 -6.36
CA PRO A 293 -46.59 11.76 -7.19
C PRO A 293 -47.47 10.79 -7.99
N PRO A 294 -48.77 11.05 -8.15
CA PRO A 294 -49.58 10.24 -9.02
C PRO A 294 -48.94 10.22 -10.41
N VAL A 295 -49.09 9.10 -11.12
CA VAL A 295 -48.73 9.04 -12.54
C VAL A 295 -49.77 9.85 -13.30
N SER A 296 -49.63 11.18 -13.24
CA SER A 296 -50.21 12.08 -14.23
C SER A 296 -49.83 11.54 -15.60
N ASP A 297 -50.78 11.52 -16.53
CA ASP A 297 -50.50 11.14 -17.91
C ASP A 297 -49.45 12.09 -18.50
N VAL A 298 -48.20 11.64 -18.45
CA VAL A 298 -47.20 12.03 -19.43
C VAL A 298 -47.71 11.45 -20.73
N GLU A 299 -48.51 12.22 -21.45
CA GLU A 299 -48.54 12.11 -22.90
C GLU A 299 -47.08 12.01 -23.33
N THR A 300 -46.70 10.90 -23.95
CA THR A 300 -45.39 10.75 -24.56
C THR A 300 -45.35 11.64 -25.80
N SER A 301 -45.24 12.95 -25.57
CA SER A 301 -44.76 13.97 -26.50
C SER A 301 -43.32 13.60 -26.85
N THR A 302 -43.21 12.59 -27.71
CA THR A 302 -41.96 11.94 -28.09
C THR A 302 -41.27 12.82 -29.12
N ASP A 303 -40.85 14.00 -28.69
CA ASP A 303 -40.04 14.92 -29.49
C ASP A 303 -38.57 14.44 -29.44
N SER A 304 -38.38 13.21 -29.94
CA SER A 304 -37.10 12.52 -30.04
C SER A 304 -36.54 12.76 -31.44
N ASP A 305 -36.13 14.00 -31.68
CA ASP A 305 -35.46 14.42 -32.92
C ASP A 305 -34.00 13.93 -32.94
N LEU A 306 -33.83 12.60 -32.89
CA LEU A 306 -32.56 11.89 -33.14
C LEU A 306 -32.80 10.70 -34.07
N ASP A 307 -32.40 10.91 -35.32
CA ASP A 307 -32.30 9.94 -36.39
C ASP A 307 -31.65 8.62 -35.94
N SER A 308 -32.28 7.51 -36.31
CA SER A 308 -31.70 6.16 -36.27
C SER A 308 -32.22 5.33 -37.45
N ASN A 309 -32.02 5.85 -38.66
CA ASN A 309 -32.35 5.19 -39.91
C ASN A 309 -31.53 3.90 -40.15
N ALA A 310 -32.04 2.79 -39.63
CA ALA A 310 -31.68 1.44 -40.05
C ALA A 310 -32.82 0.84 -40.89
N THR A 311 -32.80 1.11 -42.21
CA THR A 311 -33.84 0.68 -43.15
C THR A 311 -34.08 -0.85 -43.14
N SER A 312 -35.28 -1.27 -42.75
CA SER A 312 -35.89 -2.55 -43.13
C SER A 312 -37.14 -2.28 -43.97
N VAL A 313 -37.19 -2.76 -45.21
CA VAL A 313 -38.23 -2.39 -46.19
C VAL A 313 -39.40 -3.38 -46.18
N ASP A 314 -40.60 -2.85 -45.94
CA ASP A 314 -41.94 -3.21 -46.45
C ASP A 314 -42.17 -4.65 -46.99
N GLU A 315 -43.19 -5.33 -46.46
CA GLU A 315 -43.80 -6.52 -47.08
C GLU A 315 -45.32 -6.33 -47.23
N THR A 316 -45.77 -5.88 -48.41
CA THR A 316 -47.16 -6.02 -48.86
C THR A 316 -47.27 -6.31 -50.36
N GLY A 317 -48.13 -7.28 -50.75
CA GLY A 317 -48.69 -7.35 -52.10
C GLY A 317 -48.27 -8.53 -53.02
N LEU A 318 -48.99 -9.65 -52.91
CA LEU A 318 -49.20 -10.65 -53.97
C LEU A 318 -49.69 -10.00 -55.30
N PRO A 319 -49.38 -10.53 -56.50
CA PRO A 319 -49.86 -11.85 -56.93
C PRO A 319 -48.92 -12.69 -57.81
N ALA A 320 -49.37 -13.88 -58.21
CA ALA A 320 -48.66 -14.83 -59.07
C ALA A 320 -49.20 -14.87 -60.51
N ASP A 321 -48.34 -15.17 -61.48
CA ASP A 321 -48.59 -16.22 -62.50
C ASP A 321 -47.26 -16.66 -63.19
N THR A 322 -47.37 -17.62 -64.12
CA THR A 322 -46.31 -18.28 -64.91
C THR A 322 -46.55 -18.06 -66.42
N PRO A 323 -45.72 -18.54 -67.39
CA PRO A 323 -44.29 -18.92 -67.42
C PRO A 323 -43.50 -18.26 -68.60
N ALA A 324 -42.26 -18.75 -68.85
CA ALA A 324 -41.64 -18.96 -70.19
C ALA A 324 -40.82 -17.86 -70.93
N THR A 325 -39.49 -18.11 -70.99
CA THR A 325 -38.66 -18.27 -72.24
C THR A 325 -37.98 -17.08 -72.96
N ASP A 326 -36.64 -17.20 -73.06
CA ASP A 326 -35.63 -16.61 -73.99
C ASP A 326 -35.46 -15.06 -74.08
N ASP A 327 -34.26 -14.50 -74.37
CA ASP A 327 -33.07 -15.06 -75.06
C ASP A 327 -31.71 -14.70 -74.39
N ASN A 328 -30.96 -15.74 -73.98
CA ASN A 328 -29.54 -16.03 -74.30
C ASN A 328 -28.39 -14.97 -74.25
N VAL A 329 -27.30 -15.30 -73.49
CA VAL A 329 -25.85 -15.39 -73.88
C VAL A 329 -24.87 -15.02 -72.73
N GLY A 330 -23.88 -15.88 -72.43
CA GLY A 330 -22.60 -15.52 -71.76
C GLY A 330 -22.55 -15.68 -70.23
N THR A 331 -22.52 -16.87 -69.58
CA THR A 331 -21.37 -17.81 -69.46
C THR A 331 -20.03 -17.13 -69.14
N GLU A 332 -19.30 -17.40 -68.05
CA GLU A 332 -19.35 -18.37 -66.91
C GLU A 332 -19.11 -17.60 -65.56
N GLY A 333 -19.13 -18.08 -64.30
CA GLY A 333 -18.99 -19.40 -63.64
C GLY A 333 -17.77 -19.35 -62.69
N SER A 334 -17.80 -19.52 -61.36
CA SER A 334 -18.65 -20.23 -60.37
C SER A 334 -18.44 -21.76 -60.33
N GLY A 335 -18.24 -22.41 -59.17
CA GLY A 335 -18.24 -21.89 -57.79
C GLY A 335 -17.88 -22.92 -56.70
N ASP A 336 -18.25 -22.64 -55.45
CA ASP A 336 -18.06 -23.47 -54.25
C ASP A 336 -19.22 -24.47 -54.03
N VAL A 337 -18.95 -25.63 -53.42
CA VAL A 337 -19.94 -26.64 -52.97
C VAL A 337 -19.39 -27.41 -51.76
N SER A 338 -20.25 -27.66 -50.75
CA SER A 338 -19.91 -28.33 -49.48
C SER A 338 -20.81 -29.55 -49.16
N ILE A 339 -20.46 -30.30 -48.09
CA ILE A 339 -21.24 -31.33 -47.33
C ILE A 339 -21.71 -32.62 -48.09
N PRO A 340 -22.08 -33.75 -47.41
CA PRO A 340 -22.02 -34.11 -45.97
C PRO A 340 -21.45 -35.55 -45.64
N ASP A 341 -21.57 -35.97 -44.35
CA ASP A 341 -21.72 -37.36 -43.83
C ASP A 341 -20.52 -38.36 -43.88
N GLU A 342 -20.33 -39.37 -42.99
CA GLU A 342 -20.91 -39.74 -41.66
C GLU A 342 -19.93 -40.74 -40.93
N ILE A 343 -19.90 -40.72 -39.56
CA ILE A 343 -19.40 -41.68 -38.52
C ILE A 343 -18.51 -42.91 -38.90
N ILE A 344 -17.47 -43.26 -38.08
CA ILE A 344 -17.17 -44.61 -37.48
C ILE A 344 -15.73 -44.76 -36.85
N VAL A 345 -15.71 -45.05 -35.53
CA VAL A 345 -14.80 -45.73 -34.54
C VAL A 345 -13.29 -46.05 -34.74
N GLU A 346 -12.67 -46.42 -33.59
CA GLU A 346 -11.38 -47.16 -33.33
C GLU A 346 -10.07 -46.45 -33.76
N ASP A 347 -9.13 -46.03 -32.90
CA ASP A 347 -8.51 -46.56 -31.65
C ASP A 347 -7.45 -47.66 -31.87
N VAL A 348 -6.55 -47.87 -30.88
CA VAL A 348 -5.47 -48.89 -30.76
C VAL A 348 -4.04 -48.51 -31.23
N ASN A 349 -3.21 -48.17 -30.22
CA ASN A 349 -1.85 -48.63 -29.84
C ASN A 349 -0.67 -48.66 -30.88
N GLU A 350 0.49 -48.06 -30.58
CA GLU A 350 1.70 -48.52 -29.82
C GLU A 350 2.73 -49.31 -30.66
N ASP A 351 4.02 -48.97 -30.47
CA ASP A 351 5.27 -49.70 -30.78
C ASP A 351 5.53 -50.18 -32.24
N ASP A 352 6.76 -50.28 -32.76
CA ASP A 352 8.06 -50.56 -32.14
C ASP A 352 9.26 -50.02 -32.98
N ILE A 353 10.47 -50.27 -32.48
CA ILE A 353 11.83 -50.23 -33.10
C ILE A 353 11.84 -50.81 -34.55
N GLY A 354 12.71 -50.40 -35.50
CA GLY A 354 13.80 -49.42 -35.51
C GLY A 354 14.96 -49.82 -36.47
N THR A 355 15.96 -48.94 -36.61
CA THR A 355 17.33 -49.17 -37.19
C THR A 355 17.56 -49.69 -38.63
N SER A 356 18.16 -48.80 -39.45
CA SER A 356 19.46 -48.96 -40.15
C SER A 356 19.64 -49.87 -41.39
N THR A 357 19.97 -49.27 -42.54
CA THR A 357 20.81 -49.80 -43.65
C THR A 357 21.30 -48.57 -44.46
N ASP A 358 22.58 -48.14 -44.49
CA ASP A 358 23.84 -48.69 -45.06
C ASP A 358 24.17 -48.19 -46.50
N GLU A 359 25.47 -48.13 -46.84
CA GLU A 359 26.23 -47.42 -47.92
C GLU A 359 25.90 -47.77 -49.42
N PRO A 360 26.59 -47.27 -50.51
CA PRO A 360 27.90 -46.55 -50.64
C PRO A 360 28.10 -45.44 -51.74
N ASN A 361 29.33 -44.87 -51.75
CA ASN A 361 30.08 -44.17 -52.84
C ASN A 361 29.56 -42.82 -53.40
N ASP A 362 30.40 -41.93 -53.98
CA ASP A 362 31.82 -42.04 -54.44
C ASP A 362 32.63 -40.71 -54.24
N GLU A 363 33.96 -40.74 -54.40
CA GLU A 363 34.90 -39.65 -54.03
C GLU A 363 35.12 -38.50 -55.05
N ALA A 364 35.55 -37.33 -54.54
CA ALA A 364 36.63 -36.51 -55.16
C ALA A 364 37.33 -35.52 -54.18
N SER A 365 38.48 -35.94 -53.61
CA SER A 365 39.52 -35.20 -52.85
C SER A 365 39.60 -33.64 -52.91
N GLY A 366 39.92 -32.97 -51.77
CA GLY A 366 40.12 -31.50 -51.79
C GLY A 366 40.68 -30.71 -50.56
N CYS A 367 41.59 -31.23 -49.73
CA CYS A 367 42.45 -30.48 -48.77
C CYS A 367 41.83 -29.59 -47.65
N GLY A 368 42.04 -30.00 -46.38
CA GLY A 368 42.60 -29.09 -45.37
C GLY A 368 41.89 -29.01 -44.00
N PRO A 369 42.60 -29.23 -42.86
CA PRO A 369 42.00 -29.35 -41.51
C PRO A 369 42.31 -28.12 -40.62
N GLN A 370 42.06 -28.03 -39.31
CA GLN A 370 41.64 -29.00 -38.26
C GLN A 370 40.95 -28.16 -37.13
N GLU A 371 39.71 -28.40 -36.69
CA GLU A 371 39.21 -29.47 -35.79
C GLU A 371 39.45 -29.18 -34.28
N GLU A 372 38.48 -29.61 -33.46
CA GLU A 372 38.35 -29.39 -32.00
C GLU A 372 39.12 -30.49 -31.20
N PRO A 373 39.12 -30.52 -29.85
CA PRO A 373 38.05 -31.24 -29.14
C PRO A 373 37.71 -30.73 -27.72
N GLU A 374 36.85 -31.50 -27.04
CA GLU A 374 36.12 -31.23 -25.79
C GLU A 374 36.85 -31.66 -24.48
N GLU A 375 36.13 -31.55 -23.35
CA GLU A 375 36.11 -32.32 -22.07
C GLU A 375 37.22 -33.38 -21.73
N ASP A 376 37.52 -33.75 -20.47
CA ASP A 376 37.30 -33.25 -19.09
C ASP A 376 38.13 -34.16 -18.12
N THR A 377 38.08 -33.93 -16.80
CA THR A 377 38.34 -34.88 -15.68
C THR A 377 39.77 -35.09 -15.07
N SER A 378 39.81 -34.93 -13.72
CA SER A 378 40.40 -35.83 -12.69
C SER A 378 41.91 -35.90 -12.31
N THR A 379 42.17 -35.52 -11.03
CA THR A 379 42.99 -36.17 -9.96
C THR A 379 44.53 -36.38 -9.99
N GLU A 380 45.20 -35.73 -9.00
CA GLU A 380 46.25 -36.25 -8.06
C GLU A 380 47.64 -36.72 -8.61
N PRO A 381 48.73 -36.92 -7.79
CA PRO A 381 48.83 -37.09 -6.33
C PRO A 381 49.98 -36.34 -5.57
N VAL A 382 50.39 -36.89 -4.41
CA VAL A 382 51.08 -36.37 -3.20
C VAL A 382 52.63 -36.39 -3.22
N GLU A 383 53.27 -35.50 -2.43
CA GLU A 383 54.47 -35.64 -1.52
C GLU A 383 55.09 -34.23 -1.30
N GLU A 384 55.22 -33.62 -0.09
CA GLU A 384 55.87 -33.98 1.20
C GLU A 384 57.40 -33.69 1.25
N ASP A 385 57.83 -32.74 2.12
CA ASP A 385 58.90 -32.86 3.16
C ASP A 385 59.22 -31.49 3.86
N ALA A 386 59.99 -31.55 4.97
CA ALA A 386 60.83 -30.54 5.65
C ALA A 386 60.24 -29.61 6.75
N ASP A 387 60.56 -29.93 8.01
CA ASP A 387 60.42 -29.11 9.23
C ASP A 387 61.35 -27.87 9.31
N GLN A 388 61.01 -26.88 10.16
CA GLN A 388 61.78 -26.64 11.42
C GLN A 388 61.10 -25.68 12.43
N ASP A 389 61.66 -25.68 13.64
CA ASP A 389 61.11 -25.22 14.94
C ASP A 389 61.70 -23.85 15.40
N GLU A 390 61.49 -23.48 16.67
CA GLU A 390 61.95 -22.27 17.40
C GLU A 390 61.14 -20.99 17.12
N GLY A 391 60.58 -20.25 18.10
CA GLY A 391 60.58 -20.44 19.56
C GLY A 391 60.74 -19.13 20.35
N THR A 392 59.72 -18.78 21.15
CA THR A 392 59.83 -18.01 22.42
C THR A 392 60.19 -16.50 22.42
N SER A 393 59.35 -15.69 23.11
CA SER A 393 59.71 -14.48 23.92
C SER A 393 60.33 -13.23 23.21
N ASP A 394 60.33 -12.02 23.78
CA ASP A 394 60.15 -11.62 25.19
C ASP A 394 59.56 -10.20 25.41
N ASP A 395 59.39 -9.82 26.68
CA ASP A 395 58.84 -8.57 27.24
C ASP A 395 59.46 -7.24 26.77
N THR A 396 58.62 -6.19 26.67
CA THR A 396 58.68 -4.93 27.46
C THR A 396 57.54 -3.98 27.02
N ALA A 397 56.59 -3.48 27.82
CA ALA A 397 56.49 -3.10 29.24
C ALA A 397 57.04 -1.70 29.60
N SER A 398 56.21 -0.92 30.32
CA SER A 398 56.52 0.36 31.01
C SER A 398 56.86 1.60 30.14
N GLU A 399 56.58 2.85 30.54
CA GLU A 399 55.74 3.40 31.64
C GLU A 399 55.39 4.90 31.39
N ASP A 400 54.57 5.47 32.28
CA ASP A 400 54.49 6.89 32.70
C ASP A 400 54.53 8.05 31.67
N THR A 401 53.42 8.78 31.41
CA THR A 401 52.78 9.86 32.21
C THR A 401 53.43 11.27 31.99
N PRO A 402 53.03 12.38 32.66
CA PRO A 402 52.04 13.30 32.07
C PRO A 402 52.52 14.78 32.07
N SER A 403 51.60 15.73 32.36
CA SER A 403 51.72 17.21 32.41
C SER A 403 51.50 17.89 31.04
N ASP A 404 50.61 18.87 30.84
CA ASP A 404 49.97 19.89 31.71
C ASP A 404 50.87 21.09 32.03
N ASP A 405 50.79 22.12 31.19
CA ASP A 405 51.08 23.54 31.52
C ASP A 405 50.25 24.43 30.56
N SER A 406 50.24 25.75 30.79
CA SER A 406 49.03 26.56 30.59
C SER A 406 49.28 27.97 30.01
N ALA A 407 48.18 28.73 29.79
CA ALA A 407 48.16 30.18 29.54
C ALA A 407 48.80 30.67 28.22
N ALA A 408 48.61 31.92 27.77
CA ALA A 408 47.48 32.87 27.82
C ALA A 408 47.77 34.05 26.86
N ASP A 409 46.75 34.89 26.60
CA ASP A 409 46.82 36.26 26.04
C ASP A 409 47.44 36.46 24.63
N ASP A 410 47.30 37.62 23.95
CA ASP A 410 46.16 38.54 23.73
C ASP A 410 46.58 39.56 22.62
N THR A 411 45.72 40.52 22.27
CA THR A 411 46.02 41.83 21.63
C THR A 411 46.44 41.90 20.15
N THR A 412 45.42 42.02 19.30
CA THR A 412 45.15 43.20 18.42
C THR A 412 46.26 43.99 17.68
N SER A 413 45.98 44.22 16.39
CA SER A 413 46.11 45.49 15.61
C SER A 413 47.32 45.75 14.68
N SER A 414 46.97 46.04 13.41
CA SER A 414 47.65 46.94 12.43
C SER A 414 49.11 46.60 12.00
N ASP A 415 49.60 46.97 10.81
CA ASP A 415 49.15 47.97 9.81
C ASP A 415 49.63 47.62 8.37
N ALA A 416 49.21 48.42 7.36
CA ALA A 416 49.80 48.78 6.04
C ALA A 416 50.81 47.83 5.30
N SER A 417 50.89 47.76 3.96
CA SER A 417 50.51 48.67 2.86
C SER A 417 50.45 47.86 1.52
N THR A 418 50.13 48.35 0.31
CA THR A 418 50.23 49.69 -0.33
C THR A 418 49.41 49.71 -1.65
N ASN A 419 48.82 50.88 -2.02
CA ASN A 419 48.58 51.42 -3.40
C ASN A 419 47.73 50.59 -4.42
N ASP A 420 46.96 51.13 -5.37
CA ASP A 420 46.53 52.47 -5.88
C ASP A 420 45.26 52.22 -6.76
N GLU A 421 44.39 53.12 -7.25
CA GLU A 421 44.07 54.58 -7.25
C GLU A 421 42.56 54.65 -7.70
N ALA A 422 41.71 55.68 -7.52
CA ALA A 422 41.68 56.93 -6.75
C ALA A 422 40.21 57.47 -6.68
N ASN A 423 39.96 58.47 -5.80
CA ASN A 423 39.15 59.72 -5.91
C ASN A 423 37.93 59.87 -6.84
N GLU A 424 36.89 60.69 -6.59
CA GLU A 424 36.54 61.75 -5.57
C GLU A 424 34.99 61.98 -5.70
N ASP A 425 34.18 62.54 -4.79
CA ASP A 425 34.31 63.02 -3.38
C ASP A 425 32.88 63.14 -2.74
N ALA A 426 32.80 63.47 -1.44
CA ALA A 426 31.83 64.33 -0.71
C ALA A 426 30.29 64.36 -1.04
N SER A 427 29.37 64.53 -0.06
CA SER A 427 29.49 64.56 1.41
C SER A 427 28.13 64.42 2.12
N GLU A 428 28.11 63.60 3.16
CA GLU A 428 27.41 63.69 4.47
C GLU A 428 26.45 64.88 4.78
N THR A 429 25.26 64.59 5.34
CA THR A 429 24.79 65.08 6.68
C THR A 429 23.39 64.54 7.09
N ALA A 430 23.13 64.43 8.40
CA ALA A 430 21.82 64.17 9.02
C ALA A 430 21.18 65.48 9.55
N PRO A 431 19.89 65.49 10.00
CA PRO A 431 19.62 65.24 11.43
C PRO A 431 18.23 64.58 11.70
N ALA A 432 17.63 64.81 12.88
CA ALA A 432 16.49 64.05 13.44
C ALA A 432 15.24 64.90 13.83
N ASP A 433 14.13 64.16 13.99
CA ASP A 433 13.00 64.30 14.95
C ASP A 433 12.55 65.68 15.51
N ALA A 434 11.26 66.02 15.31
CA ALA A 434 10.44 66.93 16.13
C ALA A 434 8.94 66.89 15.72
N THR A 435 8.03 67.37 16.59
CA THR A 435 6.57 67.11 16.54
C THR A 435 5.63 68.33 16.46
N ASP A 436 4.38 68.05 16.05
CA ASP A 436 3.10 68.70 16.46
C ASP A 436 2.50 69.87 15.62
N THR A 437 1.29 70.31 16.00
CA THR A 437 0.17 70.75 15.13
C THR A 437 -0.31 72.22 15.30
N ALA A 438 -1.12 72.74 14.35
CA ALA A 438 -2.47 73.36 14.59
C ALA A 438 -3.08 74.11 13.37
N ALA A 439 -4.43 74.06 13.24
CA ALA A 439 -5.37 75.00 12.57
C ALA A 439 -5.24 75.30 11.04
N ASP A 440 -6.27 75.69 10.27
CA ASP A 440 -7.76 75.69 10.40
C ASP A 440 -8.33 75.67 8.95
N ASP A 441 -9.18 74.71 8.58
CA ASP A 441 -10.67 74.75 8.52
C ASP A 441 -11.31 75.62 7.41
N ALA A 442 -12.07 74.97 6.51
CA ALA A 442 -13.38 75.44 6.03
C ALA A 442 -14.14 74.41 5.14
N LYS A 443 -15.27 73.89 5.64
CA LYS A 443 -16.45 73.33 4.91
C LYS A 443 -16.35 71.86 4.40
N SER A 444 -16.98 70.82 4.97
CA SER A 444 -18.40 70.55 5.40
C SER A 444 -19.32 70.18 4.20
N THR A 445 -20.19 69.14 4.15
CA THR A 445 -20.70 68.04 5.04
C THR A 445 -21.62 67.12 4.16
N ALA A 446 -22.19 65.94 4.48
CA ALA A 446 -22.29 64.96 5.60
C ALA A 446 -22.60 63.55 4.95
N ASP A 447 -22.60 62.34 5.56
CA ASP A 447 -22.74 61.81 6.95
C ASP A 447 -24.20 61.72 7.48
N ASP A 448 -24.70 60.72 8.23
CA ASP A 448 -24.51 59.25 8.32
C ASP A 448 -25.68 58.62 9.17
N SER A 449 -25.73 57.29 9.27
CA SER A 449 -25.99 56.51 10.51
C SER A 449 -27.38 56.01 10.97
N ALA A 450 -27.36 54.70 11.28
CA ALA A 450 -27.90 54.05 12.49
C ALA A 450 -29.42 53.76 12.64
N ALA A 451 -29.75 52.91 13.63
CA ALA A 451 -31.02 52.17 13.74
C ALA A 451 -31.56 52.09 15.18
N ALA A 452 -32.89 51.91 15.33
CA ALA A 452 -33.53 51.39 16.55
C ALA A 452 -35.00 50.91 16.32
N GLU A 453 -35.29 49.70 16.78
CA GLU A 453 -36.50 49.19 17.49
C GLU A 453 -37.99 49.50 17.15
N VAL A 454 -38.82 48.45 17.33
CA VAL A 454 -40.19 48.41 17.95
C VAL A 454 -41.49 48.62 17.12
N THR A 455 -41.99 47.49 16.57
CA THR A 455 -43.39 46.93 16.63
C THR A 455 -44.64 47.63 16.05
N THR A 456 -45.51 46.82 15.40
CA THR A 456 -46.99 46.66 15.62
C THR A 456 -47.90 46.79 14.39
N ALA A 457 -48.68 45.72 14.11
CA ALA A 457 -49.92 45.66 13.28
C ALA A 457 -49.80 46.02 11.76
N GLU A 458 -50.76 45.71 10.86
CA GLU A 458 -52.09 45.07 10.96
C GLU A 458 -52.43 44.28 9.66
N SER A 459 -53.57 43.59 9.64
CA SER A 459 -54.25 42.96 8.47
C SER A 459 -55.71 43.49 8.44
N PRO A 460 -56.66 43.18 7.53
CA PRO A 460 -56.67 42.22 6.40
C PRO A 460 -57.39 42.71 5.10
N SER A 461 -57.70 41.74 4.21
CA SER A 461 -58.74 41.72 3.14
C SER A 461 -58.64 42.74 1.97
N GLU A 462 -59.34 42.59 0.82
CA GLU A 462 -60.39 41.62 0.42
C GLU A 462 -60.39 41.30 -1.11
N GLN A 463 -61.24 40.35 -1.50
CA GLN A 463 -61.60 39.91 -2.87
C GLN A 463 -62.58 40.92 -3.56
N PRO A 464 -63.20 40.69 -4.76
CA PRO A 464 -63.10 39.58 -5.72
C PRO A 464 -63.03 39.99 -7.23
N ALA A 465 -63.20 38.96 -8.10
CA ALA A 465 -63.92 39.00 -9.40
C ALA A 465 -63.19 39.55 -10.65
N ASN A 466 -63.56 39.16 -11.88
CA ASN A 466 -64.16 37.92 -12.41
C ASN A 466 -64.17 38.07 -13.95
N ASP A 467 -63.93 37.02 -14.73
CA ASP A 467 -64.54 36.93 -16.06
C ASP A 467 -64.68 35.48 -16.53
N GLU A 468 -65.66 35.27 -17.41
CA GLU A 468 -66.16 33.94 -17.80
C GLU A 468 -65.78 33.62 -19.26
N ASN A 469 -65.62 32.33 -19.59
CA ASN A 469 -66.22 31.82 -20.82
C ASN A 469 -66.49 30.31 -20.73
N ALA A 470 -67.52 29.83 -21.42
CA ALA A 470 -67.98 28.44 -21.35
C ALA A 470 -68.45 27.89 -22.71
N SER A 471 -68.32 26.57 -22.87
CA SER A 471 -68.96 25.69 -23.86
C SER A 471 -68.79 24.26 -23.28
N ASP A 472 -69.81 23.46 -22.98
CA ASP A 472 -70.80 22.83 -23.89
C ASP A 472 -70.09 21.89 -24.91
N ASP A 473 -70.42 20.60 -25.08
CA ASP A 473 -71.56 19.76 -24.59
C ASP A 473 -71.29 18.22 -24.74
N VAL A 474 -72.13 17.35 -24.13
CA VAL A 474 -72.29 15.86 -24.30
C VAL A 474 -71.11 14.93 -23.87
N GLY A 475 -71.28 13.72 -23.30
CA GLY A 475 -72.45 13.00 -22.74
C GLY A 475 -72.46 11.45 -22.99
N SER A 476 -72.86 10.65 -21.98
CA SER A 476 -72.78 9.14 -21.88
C SER A 476 -71.36 8.62 -21.52
N GLY A 477 -71.12 7.49 -20.83
CA GLY A 477 -71.94 6.29 -20.48
C GLY A 477 -71.32 5.04 -21.14
N ASP A 478 -70.99 3.91 -20.49
CA ASP A 478 -71.34 3.37 -19.16
C ASP A 478 -70.18 2.52 -18.53
N ASP A 479 -70.35 2.12 -17.26
CA ASP A 479 -69.78 0.95 -16.55
C ASP A 479 -68.40 0.35 -16.92
N ILE A 480 -67.42 0.50 -16.02
CA ILE A 480 -66.48 -0.59 -15.62
C ILE A 480 -66.45 -0.67 -14.08
N ALA A 481 -66.40 -1.89 -13.54
CA ALA A 481 -66.63 -2.16 -12.13
C ALA A 481 -65.37 -2.15 -11.24
N ASN A 482 -65.44 -1.38 -10.16
CA ASN A 482 -65.13 -1.82 -8.79
C ASN A 482 -63.86 -2.70 -8.60
N LEU A 483 -62.68 -2.08 -8.66
CA LEU A 483 -61.54 -2.57 -7.87
C LEU A 483 -61.78 -2.19 -6.39
N PRO A 484 -61.30 -2.97 -5.41
CA PRO A 484 -61.38 -2.59 -4.01
C PRO A 484 -60.49 -1.37 -3.75
N ASP A 485 -61.00 -0.38 -3.01
CA ASP A 485 -60.23 0.80 -2.60
C ASP A 485 -58.95 0.38 -1.86
N GLU A 486 -57.80 0.72 -2.43
CA GLU A 486 -56.53 0.65 -1.72
C GLU A 486 -56.54 1.74 -0.62
N PRO A 487 -56.31 1.39 0.65
CA PRO A 487 -56.57 2.32 1.74
C PRO A 487 -55.61 3.51 1.67
N GLU A 488 -56.16 4.71 1.45
CA GLU A 488 -55.40 5.96 1.48
C GLU A 488 -54.58 6.05 2.77
N LEU A 489 -53.25 5.94 2.64
CA LEU A 489 -52.35 6.13 3.77
C LEU A 489 -52.48 7.59 4.23
N PRO A 490 -52.64 7.85 5.54
CA PRO A 490 -52.82 9.20 6.05
C PRO A 490 -51.61 10.08 5.67
N GLU A 491 -51.87 11.35 5.38
CA GLU A 491 -50.87 12.34 4.94
C GLU A 491 -49.63 12.39 5.88
N PHE A 492 -49.84 12.07 7.17
CA PHE A 492 -48.80 11.97 8.18
C PHE A 492 -48.88 10.63 8.93
N GLN A 493 -47.71 10.10 9.30
CA GLN A 493 -47.58 8.90 10.13
C GLN A 493 -48.25 9.13 11.49
N PRO A 494 -49.09 8.21 11.98
CA PRO A 494 -49.80 8.36 13.25
C PRO A 494 -48.84 8.38 14.43
N LEU A 495 -49.15 9.19 15.45
CA LEU A 495 -48.28 9.43 16.60
C LEU A 495 -47.76 8.14 17.25
N GLU A 496 -48.58 7.09 17.34
CA GLU A 496 -48.22 5.80 17.94
C GLU A 496 -47.09 5.07 17.19
N GLU A 497 -47.07 5.15 15.85
CA GLU A 497 -46.05 4.50 15.01
C GLU A 497 -44.69 5.20 15.13
N VAL A 498 -44.70 6.54 15.17
CA VAL A 498 -43.48 7.35 15.31
C VAL A 498 -43.06 7.60 16.76
N ARG A 499 -43.82 7.12 17.75
CA ARG A 499 -43.65 7.45 19.18
C ARG A 499 -42.25 7.15 19.70
N ASP A 500 -41.73 5.94 19.44
CA ASP A 500 -40.41 5.53 19.93
C ASP A 500 -39.26 6.24 19.17
N LYS A 501 -39.49 6.59 17.90
CA LYS A 501 -38.60 7.42 17.08
C LYS A 501 -38.53 8.85 17.64
N ILE A 502 -39.67 9.42 18.05
CA ILE A 502 -39.78 10.73 18.71
C ILE A 502 -39.07 10.70 20.07
N ILE A 503 -39.34 9.70 20.92
CA ILE A 503 -38.67 9.53 22.21
C ILE A 503 -37.14 9.46 22.02
N SER A 504 -36.67 8.71 21.02
CA SER A 504 -35.23 8.60 20.75
C SER A 504 -34.62 9.89 20.19
N ASN A 505 -35.35 10.66 19.38
CA ASN A 505 -34.91 11.96 18.87
C ASN A 505 -34.81 13.00 20.01
N ILE A 506 -35.90 13.21 20.78
CA ILE A 506 -35.93 14.14 21.92
C ILE A 506 -34.80 13.81 22.92
N ALA A 507 -34.59 12.52 23.22
CA ALA A 507 -33.52 12.10 24.11
C ALA A 507 -32.12 12.39 23.53
N SER A 508 -31.93 12.20 22.22
CA SER A 508 -30.65 12.47 21.55
C SER A 508 -30.32 13.97 21.48
N GLU A 509 -31.33 14.81 21.28
CA GLU A 509 -31.23 16.28 21.32
C GLU A 509 -30.96 16.79 22.75
N ARG A 510 -31.69 16.29 23.76
CA ARG A 510 -31.48 16.66 25.18
C ARG A 510 -30.14 16.15 25.73
N ALA A 511 -29.66 15.00 25.24
CA ALA A 511 -28.39 14.41 25.66
C ALA A 511 -27.16 15.13 25.06
N GLU A 512 -27.23 15.64 23.82
CA GLU A 512 -26.07 16.21 23.13
C GLU A 512 -25.33 17.31 23.91
N PRO A 513 -25.97 18.40 24.40
CA PRO A 513 -25.24 19.43 25.13
C PRO A 513 -24.67 18.93 26.46
N LYS A 514 -25.28 17.91 27.07
CA LYS A 514 -24.79 17.27 28.30
C LYS A 514 -23.56 16.41 28.00
N TYR A 515 -23.61 15.62 26.93
CA TYR A 515 -22.49 14.82 26.43
C TYR A 515 -21.30 15.69 26.01
N THR A 516 -21.53 16.73 25.19
CA THR A 516 -20.47 17.66 24.74
C THR A 516 -19.82 18.39 25.91
N ALA A 517 -20.61 18.88 26.89
CA ALA A 517 -20.07 19.54 28.07
C ALA A 517 -19.30 18.58 28.99
N ALA A 518 -19.71 17.30 29.08
CA ALA A 518 -18.98 16.26 29.80
C ALA A 518 -17.64 15.94 29.12
N LYS A 519 -17.64 15.69 27.81
CA LYS A 519 -16.44 15.39 27.00
C LYS A 519 -15.43 16.54 27.07
N SER A 520 -15.89 17.77 26.87
CA SER A 520 -15.05 18.97 26.89
C SER A 520 -14.32 19.18 28.22
N ARG A 521 -14.90 18.78 29.36
CA ARG A 521 -14.20 18.81 30.67
C ARG A 521 -13.05 17.82 30.73
N VAL A 522 -13.23 16.61 30.18
CA VAL A 522 -12.19 15.58 30.11
C VAL A 522 -11.04 16.07 29.23
N GLU A 523 -11.36 16.51 28.02
CA GLU A 523 -10.40 17.06 27.05
C GLU A 523 -9.65 18.28 27.63
N THR A 524 -10.34 19.18 28.34
CA THR A 524 -9.73 20.35 28.99
C THR A 524 -8.78 19.94 30.11
N ALA A 525 -9.18 19.02 31.00
CA ALA A 525 -8.33 18.57 32.10
C ALA A 525 -7.06 17.86 31.59
N MET A 526 -7.19 17.05 30.54
CA MET A 526 -6.06 16.41 29.87
C MET A 526 -5.16 17.43 29.15
N SER A 527 -5.74 18.41 28.45
CA SER A 527 -4.98 19.46 27.74
C SER A 527 -4.22 20.40 28.69
N VAL A 528 -4.80 20.70 29.85
CA VAL A 528 -4.13 21.43 30.95
C VAL A 528 -2.91 20.66 31.43
N PHE A 529 -3.07 19.37 31.74
CA PHE A 529 -1.93 18.54 32.16
C PHE A 529 -0.83 18.45 31.08
N PHE A 530 -1.20 18.25 29.82
CA PHE A 530 -0.24 18.19 28.72
C PHE A 530 0.59 19.47 28.57
N ARG A 531 -0.06 20.63 28.66
CA ARG A 531 0.61 21.94 28.62
C ARG A 531 1.59 22.09 29.80
N ASP A 532 1.14 21.74 31.00
CA ASP A 532 1.91 21.96 32.24
C ASP A 532 3.10 20.99 32.33
N HIS A 533 2.92 19.72 31.94
CA HIS A 533 4.00 18.75 31.74
C HIS A 533 4.98 19.20 30.63
N THR A 534 4.48 19.75 29.52
CA THR A 534 5.33 20.27 28.44
C THR A 534 6.18 21.46 28.89
N ALA A 535 5.62 22.38 29.69
CA ALA A 535 6.36 23.49 30.28
C ALA A 535 7.46 22.98 31.23
N TRP A 536 7.11 22.06 32.14
CA TRP A 536 8.07 21.39 33.02
C TRP A 536 9.19 20.68 32.26
N THR A 537 8.87 19.98 31.17
CA THR A 537 9.87 19.31 30.31
C THR A 537 10.89 20.30 29.74
N ILE A 538 10.44 21.51 29.38
CA ILE A 538 11.31 22.58 28.87
C ILE A 538 12.18 23.16 30.00
N GLU A 539 11.62 23.37 31.19
CA GLU A 539 12.39 23.82 32.36
C GLU A 539 13.51 22.84 32.75
N VAL A 540 13.19 21.54 32.82
CA VAL A 540 14.15 20.50 33.21
C VAL A 540 15.25 20.32 32.16
N ASN A 541 14.91 20.37 30.87
CA ASN A 541 15.91 20.38 29.79
C ASN A 541 16.74 21.68 29.79
N GLY A 542 16.19 22.79 30.32
CA GLY A 542 16.92 24.03 30.61
C GLY A 542 17.78 23.99 31.89
N GLY A 543 17.82 22.86 32.61
CA GLY A 543 18.65 22.65 33.80
C GLY A 543 17.98 22.96 35.15
N ASN A 544 16.70 23.40 35.15
CA ASN A 544 15.96 23.58 36.40
C ASN A 544 15.57 22.23 37.02
N LYS A 545 15.36 22.21 38.34
CA LYS A 545 14.92 21.02 39.09
C LYS A 545 13.56 21.25 39.73
N THR A 546 12.56 21.56 38.91
CA THR A 546 11.16 21.62 39.28
C THR A 546 10.55 20.21 39.36
N ALA A 547 9.55 20.03 40.22
CA ALA A 547 8.91 18.73 40.45
C ALA A 547 7.95 18.39 39.29
N GLU A 548 7.90 17.11 38.91
CA GLU A 548 7.05 16.62 37.82
C GLU A 548 5.56 16.83 38.14
N PRO A 549 4.77 17.46 37.25
CA PRO A 549 3.33 17.55 37.38
C PRO A 549 2.69 16.16 37.49
N THR A 550 1.79 15.96 38.45
CA THR A 550 1.07 14.68 38.60
C THR A 550 -0.09 14.60 37.60
N PRO A 551 -0.25 13.49 36.84
CA PRO A 551 -1.37 13.33 35.92
C PRO A 551 -2.72 13.28 36.66
N PRO A 552 -3.80 13.80 36.07
CA PRO A 552 -5.14 13.69 36.62
C PRO A 552 -5.61 12.22 36.64
N ASP A 553 -6.30 11.83 37.71
CA ASP A 553 -6.94 10.53 37.82
C ASP A 553 -8.09 10.43 36.80
N LEU A 554 -7.84 9.73 35.70
CA LEU A 554 -8.82 9.55 34.62
C LEU A 554 -10.03 8.71 35.07
N ALA A 555 -9.90 7.83 36.06
CA ALA A 555 -11.03 7.05 36.57
C ALA A 555 -12.00 7.91 37.39
N LEU A 556 -11.47 8.78 38.25
CA LEU A 556 -12.28 9.80 38.94
C LEU A 556 -12.88 10.81 37.97
N LEU A 557 -12.08 11.30 37.01
CA LEU A 557 -12.51 12.27 36.00
C LEU A 557 -13.62 11.72 35.08
N ALA A 558 -13.53 10.45 34.68
CA ALA A 558 -14.54 9.76 33.91
C ALA A 558 -15.82 9.54 34.73
N ALA A 559 -15.70 9.01 35.95
CA ALA A 559 -16.84 8.75 36.82
C ALA A 559 -17.63 10.03 37.19
N GLN A 560 -16.94 11.17 37.38
CA GLN A 560 -17.57 12.47 37.61
C GLN A 560 -18.37 13.01 36.40
N ASN A 561 -18.15 12.47 35.20
CA ASN A 561 -18.77 12.91 33.95
C ASN A 561 -19.54 11.78 33.24
N ASN A 562 -19.95 10.74 33.97
CA ASN A 562 -20.71 9.57 33.47
C ASN A 562 -20.01 8.80 32.34
N PHE A 563 -18.69 8.73 32.36
CA PHE A 563 -17.87 7.96 31.41
C PHE A 563 -17.08 6.85 32.11
N THR A 564 -16.52 5.93 31.30
CA THR A 564 -15.68 4.83 31.79
C THR A 564 -14.23 5.08 31.42
N ALA A 565 -13.29 5.01 32.38
CA ALA A 565 -11.87 5.05 32.09
C ALA A 565 -11.32 3.66 31.73
N GLY A 566 -10.26 3.64 30.92
CA GLY A 566 -9.52 2.43 30.59
C GLY A 566 -8.05 2.70 30.30
N SER A 567 -7.25 1.64 30.31
CA SER A 567 -5.81 1.70 30.07
C SER A 567 -5.36 0.49 29.26
N VAL A 568 -4.46 0.71 28.31
CA VAL A 568 -3.71 -0.35 27.63
C VAL A 568 -2.29 -0.35 28.22
N PRO A 569 -1.75 -1.49 28.67
CA PRO A 569 -0.36 -1.58 29.12
C PRO A 569 0.61 -1.32 27.96
N LEU A 570 1.92 -1.39 28.22
CA LEU A 570 2.96 -1.21 27.20
C LEU A 570 2.90 -2.35 26.15
N VAL A 571 2.10 -2.18 25.10
CA VAL A 571 1.85 -3.17 24.03
C VAL A 571 2.47 -2.76 22.69
N ASN A 572 2.60 -3.69 21.76
CA ASN A 572 2.98 -3.42 20.35
C ASN A 572 1.76 -3.35 19.41
N ALA A 573 1.97 -2.94 18.15
CA ALA A 573 0.89 -2.72 17.17
C ALA A 573 0.02 -3.95 16.87
N TYR A 574 0.57 -5.16 16.90
CA TYR A 574 -0.17 -6.41 16.70
C TYR A 574 -0.93 -6.84 17.97
N GLU A 575 -0.32 -6.68 19.14
CA GLU A 575 -0.97 -6.93 20.44
C GLU A 575 -2.17 -5.98 20.66
N LEU A 576 -2.02 -4.71 20.26
CA LEU A 576 -3.11 -3.73 20.29
C LEU A 576 -4.30 -4.11 19.40
N GLN A 577 -4.07 -4.84 18.31
CA GLN A 577 -5.08 -5.33 17.38
C GLN A 577 -5.54 -6.77 17.67
N GLU A 578 -5.09 -7.37 18.77
CA GLU A 578 -5.42 -8.76 19.09
C GLU A 578 -6.92 -8.95 19.35
N ARG A 579 -7.48 -10.04 18.83
CA ARG A 579 -8.88 -10.45 19.00
C ARG A 579 -8.91 -11.82 19.68
N ASP A 580 -9.91 -12.03 20.53
CA ASP A 580 -10.17 -13.33 21.14
C ASP A 580 -10.55 -14.37 20.07
N PRO A 581 -9.90 -15.56 20.03
CA PRO A 581 -10.04 -16.50 18.91
C PRO A 581 -11.34 -17.33 18.93
N ILE A 582 -12.25 -17.08 19.87
CA ILE A 582 -13.54 -17.78 20.01
C ILE A 582 -14.71 -16.81 19.78
N THR A 583 -14.64 -15.62 20.37
CA THR A 583 -15.68 -14.58 20.31
C THR A 583 -15.45 -13.54 19.22
N ASP A 584 -14.25 -13.49 18.63
CA ASP A 584 -13.79 -12.47 17.69
C ASP A 584 -13.87 -11.03 18.23
N LEU A 585 -13.92 -10.83 19.55
CA LEU A 585 -13.93 -9.50 20.18
C LEU A 585 -12.50 -8.96 20.36
N PRO A 586 -12.25 -7.64 20.19
CA PRO A 586 -10.95 -7.05 20.49
C PRO A 586 -10.55 -7.23 21.96
N VAL A 587 -9.31 -7.68 22.20
CA VAL A 587 -8.71 -7.75 23.56
C VAL A 587 -8.54 -6.35 24.15
N HIS A 588 -8.35 -5.35 23.28
CA HIS A 588 -8.32 -3.93 23.63
C HIS A 588 -9.34 -3.19 22.77
N GLU A 589 -10.49 -2.80 23.35
CA GLU A 589 -11.60 -2.15 22.61
C GLU A 589 -11.14 -0.94 21.78
N ILE A 590 -10.31 -0.07 22.38
CA ILE A 590 -9.76 1.11 21.71
C ILE A 590 -8.88 0.74 20.49
N GLY A 591 -8.27 -0.45 20.49
CA GLY A 591 -7.43 -0.96 19.39
C GLY A 591 -8.16 -1.14 18.07
N ALA A 592 -9.48 -1.34 18.10
CA ALA A 592 -10.34 -1.42 16.91
C ALA A 592 -10.87 -0.05 16.44
N SER A 593 -10.60 1.04 17.18
CA SER A 593 -11.08 2.38 16.86
C SER A 593 -10.45 2.93 15.58
N PHE A 594 -11.16 3.81 14.90
CA PHE A 594 -10.70 4.47 13.68
C PHE A 594 -11.31 5.87 13.57
N ASP A 595 -10.80 6.68 12.65
CA ASP A 595 -11.47 7.89 12.22
C ASP A 595 -11.54 7.96 10.68
N ILE A 596 -12.42 8.81 10.15
CA ILE A 596 -12.64 9.01 8.72
C ILE A 596 -12.13 10.40 8.34
N SER A 597 -11.04 10.43 7.61
CA SER A 597 -10.42 11.65 7.05
C SER A 597 -10.76 11.81 5.56
N GLU A 598 -10.49 12.99 4.98
CA GLU A 598 -10.59 13.21 3.53
C GLU A 598 -9.72 12.23 2.71
N THR A 599 -8.60 11.77 3.30
CA THR A 599 -7.69 10.78 2.70
C THR A 599 -8.10 9.32 2.97
N GLY A 600 -9.21 9.07 3.68
CA GLY A 600 -9.72 7.74 3.99
C GLY A 600 -9.71 7.40 5.49
N ILE A 601 -9.87 6.10 5.79
CA ILE A 601 -9.95 5.58 7.16
C ILE A 601 -8.55 5.51 7.79
N VAL A 602 -8.40 6.12 8.97
CA VAL A 602 -7.16 6.10 9.77
C VAL A 602 -7.41 5.32 11.05
N PHE A 603 -6.70 4.22 11.25
CA PHE A 603 -6.89 3.33 12.41
C PHE A 603 -6.15 3.84 13.66
N PHE A 604 -6.64 3.51 14.85
CA PHE A 604 -6.03 3.88 16.13
C PHE A 604 -4.54 3.51 16.21
N SER A 605 -4.18 2.31 15.72
CA SER A 605 -2.79 1.85 15.66
C SER A 605 -1.90 2.76 14.82
N GLN A 606 -2.41 3.34 13.72
CA GLN A 606 -1.62 4.28 12.90
C GLN A 606 -1.36 5.59 13.65
N GLN A 607 -2.34 6.08 14.42
CA GLN A 607 -2.21 7.31 15.21
C GLN A 607 -1.29 7.14 16.43
N ILE A 608 -1.51 6.10 17.25
CA ILE A 608 -0.82 5.95 18.54
C ILE A 608 0.68 5.62 18.41
N TYR A 609 1.06 4.87 17.35
CA TYR A 609 2.46 4.52 17.10
C TYR A 609 3.23 5.57 16.29
N ALA A 610 2.57 6.59 15.74
CA ALA A 610 3.22 7.70 15.04
C ALA A 610 4.34 8.34 15.87
N GLU A 611 5.34 8.88 15.19
CA GLU A 611 6.48 9.58 15.84
C GLU A 611 6.09 10.98 16.32
N GLU A 612 5.14 11.61 15.65
CA GLU A 612 4.63 12.95 15.94
C GLU A 612 3.83 13.04 17.25
N LEU A 613 3.16 11.94 17.65
CA LEU A 613 2.33 11.92 18.85
C LEU A 613 3.19 11.81 20.12
N ARG A 614 3.28 12.91 20.87
CA ARG A 614 4.09 13.02 22.09
C ARG A 614 3.41 12.34 23.29
N LYS A 615 4.19 11.98 24.33
CA LYS A 615 3.62 11.54 25.62
C LYS A 615 2.70 12.63 26.20
N TYR A 616 1.58 12.19 26.76
CA TYR A 616 0.49 12.98 27.31
C TYR A 616 -0.23 13.94 26.35
N ASP A 617 0.06 13.94 25.05
CA ASP A 617 -0.69 14.75 24.08
C ASP A 617 -2.10 14.17 23.88
N PRO A 618 -3.19 14.89 24.24
CA PRO A 618 -4.54 14.35 24.16
C PRO A 618 -5.05 14.32 22.72
N LYS A 619 -5.77 13.26 22.37
CA LYS A 619 -6.40 13.05 21.07
C LYS A 619 -7.77 12.41 21.22
N GLY A 620 -8.63 12.62 20.24
CA GLY A 620 -9.93 11.96 20.10
C GLY A 620 -9.89 10.89 19.00
N ILE A 621 -10.67 9.82 19.14
CA ILE A 621 -10.96 8.87 18.06
C ILE A 621 -12.35 8.23 18.24
N ARG A 622 -12.97 7.78 17.15
CA ARG A 622 -14.31 7.16 17.16
C ARG A 622 -14.20 5.64 17.35
N GLY A 623 -15.12 5.07 18.13
CA GLY A 623 -15.19 3.63 18.34
C GLY A 623 -15.60 2.85 17.09
N ALA A 624 -15.35 1.55 17.08
CA ALA A 624 -15.58 0.67 15.93
C ALA A 624 -17.05 0.40 15.57
N GLU A 625 -18.01 1.01 16.28
CA GLU A 625 -19.45 0.78 16.15
C GLU A 625 -20.02 1.47 14.90
N LEU A 626 -19.85 0.83 13.73
CA LEU A 626 -20.34 1.24 12.41
C LEU A 626 -21.88 1.24 12.26
N SER A 627 -22.64 1.10 13.36
CA SER A 627 -24.11 0.94 13.29
C SER A 627 -24.82 2.27 13.06
N GLN A 628 -25.30 2.47 11.82
CA GLN A 628 -26.30 3.47 11.44
C GLN A 628 -26.06 4.90 11.95
N GLY A 629 -24.91 5.48 11.59
CA GLY A 629 -24.69 6.93 11.61
C GLY A 629 -24.57 7.60 12.99
N THR A 630 -24.76 6.87 14.09
CA THR A 630 -24.55 7.37 15.44
C THR A 630 -23.31 6.70 16.04
N GLY A 631 -22.17 7.41 15.97
CA GLY A 631 -20.95 7.03 16.69
C GLY A 631 -21.13 7.20 18.19
N LEU A 632 -21.87 6.28 18.83
CA LEU A 632 -22.28 6.36 20.23
C LEU A 632 -21.12 6.29 21.22
N THR A 633 -19.96 5.81 20.78
CA THR A 633 -18.73 5.70 21.58
C THR A 633 -17.60 6.50 20.92
N GLU A 634 -17.09 7.51 21.61
CA GLU A 634 -15.81 8.16 21.30
C GLU A 634 -14.78 7.86 22.40
N TYR A 635 -13.49 7.96 22.10
CA TYR A 635 -12.41 7.83 23.06
C TYR A 635 -11.58 9.11 23.09
N VAL A 636 -11.39 9.69 24.28
CA VAL A 636 -10.36 10.71 24.53
C VAL A 636 -9.17 9.99 25.16
N TYR A 637 -7.99 10.04 24.53
CA TYR A 637 -6.84 9.22 24.88
C TYR A 637 -5.54 10.01 24.88
N TRP A 638 -4.53 9.46 25.56
CA TRP A 638 -3.14 9.86 25.39
C TRP A 638 -2.18 8.67 25.53
N LYS A 639 -0.94 8.87 25.07
CA LYS A 639 0.19 7.99 25.30
C LYS A 639 0.79 8.29 26.69
N THR A 640 0.78 7.34 27.61
CA THR A 640 1.39 7.50 28.94
C THR A 640 2.86 7.09 28.95
N ASP A 641 3.23 6.06 28.18
CA ASP A 641 4.62 5.62 28.05
C ASP A 641 4.89 5.06 26.64
N GLU A 642 6.16 4.97 26.26
CA GLU A 642 6.59 4.29 25.04
C GLU A 642 8.03 3.79 25.12
N THR A 643 8.30 2.66 24.47
CA THR A 643 9.66 2.21 24.13
C THR A 643 9.83 2.28 22.62
N PRO A 644 10.92 2.88 22.10
CA PRO A 644 11.18 2.95 20.66
C PRO A 644 11.37 1.56 20.06
N ALA A 645 11.31 1.47 18.72
CA ALA A 645 11.71 0.26 18.02
C ALA A 645 13.22 0.02 18.16
N THR A 646 13.61 -1.19 18.55
CA THR A 646 15.02 -1.56 18.79
C THR A 646 15.41 -2.81 17.99
N THR A 647 16.64 -2.84 17.49
CA THR A 647 17.29 -4.09 17.07
C THR A 647 18.14 -4.56 18.26
N PRO A 648 17.76 -5.63 18.97
CA PRO A 648 18.58 -6.21 20.03
C PRO A 648 19.85 -6.84 19.42
N SER A 649 20.92 -6.88 20.20
CA SER A 649 22.15 -7.58 19.81
C SER A 649 21.97 -9.11 19.86
N PHE A 650 22.87 -9.84 19.19
CA PHE A 650 22.84 -11.30 19.14
C PHE A 650 22.81 -11.98 20.51
N GLU A 651 23.55 -11.45 21.50
CA GLU A 651 23.56 -12.05 22.85
C GLU A 651 22.28 -11.73 23.64
N GLU A 652 21.62 -10.60 23.38
CA GLU A 652 20.33 -10.25 24.01
C GLU A 652 19.17 -11.10 23.46
N CYS A 653 19.14 -11.38 22.15
CA CYS A 653 18.10 -12.20 21.52
C CYS A 653 18.50 -13.67 21.28
N LYS A 654 19.63 -14.13 21.85
CA LYS A 654 20.19 -15.47 21.59
C LYS A 654 19.19 -16.60 21.83
N ALA A 655 18.38 -16.47 22.88
CA ALA A 655 17.32 -17.42 23.21
C ALA A 655 16.19 -17.45 22.17
N ASP A 656 15.79 -16.29 21.62
CA ASP A 656 14.78 -16.20 20.56
C ASP A 656 15.29 -16.77 19.23
N VAL A 657 16.56 -16.51 18.91
CA VAL A 657 17.25 -17.07 17.74
C VAL A 657 17.34 -18.59 17.85
N GLU A 658 17.75 -19.12 19.01
CA GLU A 658 17.82 -20.56 19.26
C GLU A 658 16.43 -21.22 19.23
N ALA A 659 15.42 -20.58 19.82
CA ALA A 659 14.03 -21.04 19.76
C ALA A 659 13.46 -21.01 18.33
N PHE A 660 13.86 -20.05 17.49
CA PHE A 660 13.54 -20.03 16.07
C PHE A 660 14.19 -21.22 15.34
N VAL A 661 15.52 -21.40 15.45
CA VAL A 661 16.22 -22.47 14.72
C VAL A 661 15.75 -23.86 15.16
N ARG A 662 15.49 -24.08 16.46
CA ARG A 662 14.85 -25.31 16.96
C ARG A 662 13.49 -25.55 16.32
N ARG A 663 12.63 -24.54 16.27
CA ARG A 663 11.28 -24.65 15.67
C ARG A 663 11.36 -24.94 14.17
N SER A 664 12.22 -24.24 13.44
CA SER A 664 12.37 -24.41 11.98
C SER A 664 12.82 -25.82 11.60
N LYS A 665 13.73 -26.43 12.39
CA LYS A 665 14.08 -27.87 12.25
C LYS A 665 12.94 -28.81 12.64
N ALA A 666 12.15 -28.44 13.64
CA ALA A 666 11.03 -29.25 14.12
C ALA A 666 9.84 -29.31 13.14
N VAL A 667 9.68 -28.34 12.22
CA VAL A 667 8.54 -28.31 11.25
C VAL A 667 8.42 -29.61 10.45
N SER A 668 9.52 -30.12 9.89
CA SER A 668 9.50 -31.35 9.07
C SER A 668 9.23 -32.60 9.92
N VAL A 669 9.81 -32.67 11.12
CA VAL A 669 9.58 -33.76 12.08
C VAL A 669 8.13 -33.78 12.56
N ALA A 670 7.56 -32.60 12.85
CA ALA A 670 6.17 -32.43 13.24
C ALA A 670 5.22 -32.85 12.11
N ARG A 671 5.49 -32.43 10.86
CA ARG A 671 4.71 -32.84 9.68
C ARG A 671 4.68 -34.37 9.55
N ALA A 672 5.85 -35.02 9.49
CA ALA A 672 5.95 -36.47 9.34
C ALA A 672 5.35 -37.26 10.52
N ALA A 673 5.40 -36.72 11.73
CA ALA A 673 4.78 -37.33 12.90
C ALA A 673 3.24 -37.31 12.83
N ILE A 674 2.65 -36.18 12.45
CA ILE A 674 1.19 -36.05 12.31
C ILE A 674 0.66 -36.77 11.06
N GLU A 675 1.41 -36.77 9.95
CA GLU A 675 1.04 -37.55 8.75
C GLU A 675 0.97 -39.06 9.06
N LYS A 676 1.85 -39.54 9.95
CA LYS A 676 1.80 -40.91 10.49
C LYS A 676 0.62 -41.15 11.44
N GLU A 677 0.22 -40.18 12.26
CA GLU A 677 -0.98 -40.31 13.10
C GLU A 677 -2.25 -40.31 12.22
N ALA A 678 -2.35 -39.39 11.26
CA ALA A 678 -3.42 -39.33 10.25
C ALA A 678 -3.59 -40.67 9.50
N ALA A 679 -2.50 -41.23 8.98
CA ALA A 679 -2.50 -42.53 8.31
C ALA A 679 -2.88 -43.72 9.22
N SER A 680 -2.72 -43.58 10.54
CA SER A 680 -3.20 -44.59 11.50
C SER A 680 -4.69 -44.45 11.77
N ILE A 681 -5.21 -43.22 11.87
CA ILE A 681 -6.62 -42.93 12.17
C ILE A 681 -7.51 -43.21 10.96
N SER A 682 -7.06 -42.89 9.75
CA SER A 682 -7.82 -43.13 8.51
C SER A 682 -8.22 -44.60 8.32
N SER A 683 -7.40 -45.55 8.81
CA SER A 683 -7.72 -46.98 8.83
C SER A 683 -8.95 -47.36 9.68
N THR A 684 -9.40 -46.46 10.56
CA THR A 684 -10.53 -46.68 11.48
C THR A 684 -11.84 -46.06 11.03
N GLY A 685 -11.81 -45.07 10.12
CA GLY A 685 -12.98 -44.36 9.61
C GLY A 685 -13.75 -43.47 10.60
N LYS A 686 -13.30 -43.38 11.87
CA LYS A 686 -13.91 -42.60 12.95
C LYS A 686 -13.43 -41.16 12.99
N SER A 687 -14.30 -40.18 13.25
CA SER A 687 -13.90 -38.77 13.37
C SER A 687 -12.86 -38.52 14.48
N LEU A 688 -12.22 -37.35 14.49
CA LEU A 688 -11.30 -36.99 15.57
C LEU A 688 -12.03 -36.89 16.92
N SER A 689 -13.24 -36.35 16.95
CA SER A 689 -14.10 -36.36 18.15
C SER A 689 -14.33 -37.78 18.68
N GLU A 690 -14.56 -38.76 17.80
CA GLU A 690 -14.73 -40.18 18.18
C GLU A 690 -13.41 -40.87 18.55
N HIS A 691 -12.29 -40.53 17.90
CA HIS A 691 -10.98 -41.13 18.15
C HIS A 691 -10.36 -40.64 19.47
N PHE A 692 -10.56 -39.36 19.80
CA PHE A 692 -9.98 -38.72 20.97
C PHE A 692 -10.91 -38.64 22.18
N ALA A 693 -12.13 -39.20 22.10
CA ALA A 693 -13.10 -39.26 23.20
C ALA A 693 -12.51 -39.86 24.51
N ASP A 694 -11.65 -40.88 24.41
CA ASP A 694 -10.98 -41.51 25.56
C ASP A 694 -9.71 -40.75 26.04
N ARG A 695 -9.30 -39.66 25.36
CA ARG A 695 -8.10 -38.86 25.68
C ARG A 695 -8.50 -37.45 26.19
N PRO A 696 -8.86 -37.27 27.47
CA PRO A 696 -9.36 -35.99 28.00
C PRO A 696 -8.36 -34.81 27.96
N ASN A 697 -7.09 -35.08 27.67
CA ASN A 697 -6.06 -34.04 27.48
C ASN A 697 -5.97 -33.53 26.03
N THR A 698 -6.65 -34.16 25.06
CA THR A 698 -6.67 -33.72 23.66
C THR A 698 -7.93 -32.90 23.39
N LYS A 699 -7.77 -31.58 23.26
CA LYS A 699 -8.87 -30.71 22.80
C LYS A 699 -9.03 -30.83 21.29
N VAL A 700 -10.11 -31.46 20.85
CA VAL A 700 -10.61 -31.34 19.47
C VAL A 700 -11.23 -29.94 19.30
N ILE A 701 -11.00 -29.32 18.16
CA ILE A 701 -11.54 -28.04 17.73
C ILE A 701 -12.50 -28.33 16.59
N GLU A 702 -13.79 -28.05 16.78
CA GLU A 702 -14.74 -27.97 15.67
C GLU A 702 -14.62 -26.58 15.05
N SER A 703 -14.33 -26.50 13.74
CA SER A 703 -14.19 -25.21 13.04
C SER A 703 -15.52 -24.49 12.82
N GLY A 704 -16.65 -25.21 12.86
CA GLY A 704 -17.86 -24.78 12.18
C GLY A 704 -17.63 -24.63 10.66
N VAL A 705 -18.54 -23.93 9.98
CA VAL A 705 -18.54 -23.79 8.52
C VAL A 705 -17.67 -22.62 8.06
N PHE A 706 -16.73 -22.87 7.13
CA PHE A 706 -15.87 -21.83 6.54
C PHE A 706 -15.55 -22.10 5.05
N SER A 707 -15.20 -21.03 4.32
CA SER A 707 -14.63 -21.06 2.95
C SER A 707 -13.14 -20.71 2.98
N TRP A 708 -12.39 -20.97 1.89
CA TRP A 708 -10.98 -20.56 1.79
C TRP A 708 -10.88 -19.03 1.79
N MET A 709 -11.73 -18.35 1.00
CA MET A 709 -11.83 -16.90 0.96
C MET A 709 -13.28 -16.42 1.10
N LYS A 710 -13.41 -15.18 1.57
CA LYS A 710 -14.65 -14.42 1.69
C LYS A 710 -14.44 -13.02 1.13
N MET A 711 -15.50 -12.38 0.63
CA MET A 711 -15.46 -10.94 0.42
C MET A 711 -15.52 -10.23 1.78
N SER A 712 -14.63 -9.25 1.95
CA SER A 712 -14.65 -8.30 3.07
C SER A 712 -15.77 -7.28 2.90
N ALA A 713 -16.09 -6.52 3.96
CA ALA A 713 -17.09 -5.44 3.89
C ALA A 713 -16.76 -4.35 2.84
N GLN A 714 -15.50 -4.26 2.42
CA GLN A 714 -15.01 -3.35 1.38
C GLN A 714 -14.96 -4.00 -0.02
N GLN A 715 -15.63 -5.14 -0.21
CA GLN A 715 -15.69 -5.92 -1.46
C GLN A 715 -14.29 -6.26 -2.03
N ARG A 716 -13.39 -6.66 -1.14
CA ARG A 716 -12.08 -7.24 -1.49
C ARG A 716 -11.99 -8.68 -1.00
N PRO A 717 -11.31 -9.58 -1.73
CA PRO A 717 -10.93 -10.88 -1.20
C PRO A 717 -10.23 -10.75 0.15
N ALA A 718 -10.55 -11.67 1.04
CA ALA A 718 -9.85 -11.89 2.29
C ALA A 718 -9.87 -13.39 2.60
N LEU A 719 -8.86 -13.88 3.31
CA LEU A 719 -8.89 -15.25 3.82
C LEU A 719 -10.13 -15.47 4.70
N GLY A 720 -10.71 -16.66 4.55
CA GLY A 720 -11.71 -17.18 5.47
C GLY A 720 -11.13 -17.25 6.87
N GLN A 721 -12.00 -17.05 7.86
CA GLN A 721 -11.63 -17.21 9.26
C GLN A 721 -12.04 -18.61 9.68
N VAL A 722 -11.14 -19.33 10.34
CA VAL A 722 -11.37 -20.70 10.82
C VAL A 722 -11.48 -20.63 12.34
N PRO A 723 -12.70 -20.66 12.92
CA PRO A 723 -12.92 -20.61 14.37
C PRO A 723 -12.01 -21.57 15.15
N GLY A 724 -11.42 -21.07 16.24
CA GLY A 724 -10.46 -21.81 17.06
C GLY A 724 -9.05 -21.95 16.48
N VAL A 725 -8.80 -21.63 15.20
CA VAL A 725 -7.47 -21.68 14.56
C VAL A 725 -6.92 -20.27 14.38
N ARG A 726 -5.79 -19.98 15.04
CA ARG A 726 -5.08 -18.71 14.85
C ARG A 726 -4.14 -18.80 13.64
N PHE A 727 -4.09 -17.71 12.87
CA PHE A 727 -3.21 -17.55 11.70
C PHE A 727 -3.37 -18.65 10.63
N ALA A 728 -4.61 -19.04 10.31
CA ALA A 728 -4.92 -19.86 9.13
C ALA A 728 -4.55 -19.11 7.84
N GLY A 729 -3.36 -19.38 7.28
CA GLY A 729 -2.84 -18.75 6.06
C GLY A 729 -3.24 -19.46 4.76
N HIS A 730 -2.73 -18.98 3.62
CA HIS A 730 -3.00 -19.61 2.31
C HIS A 730 -2.56 -21.09 2.27
N GLU A 731 -1.38 -21.43 2.80
CA GLU A 731 -0.92 -22.83 2.86
C GLU A 731 -1.78 -23.70 3.80
N PHE A 732 -2.33 -23.13 4.89
CA PHE A 732 -3.28 -23.84 5.74
C PHE A 732 -4.56 -24.17 4.95
N MET A 733 -5.14 -23.16 4.30
CA MET A 733 -6.37 -23.34 3.52
C MET A 733 -6.15 -24.33 2.37
N LYS A 734 -5.02 -24.24 1.67
CA LYS A 734 -4.61 -25.18 0.61
C LYS A 734 -4.51 -26.62 1.12
N ASP A 735 -3.82 -26.87 2.23
CA ASP A 735 -3.70 -28.21 2.83
C ASP A 735 -5.06 -28.77 3.28
N VAL A 736 -6.00 -27.92 3.72
CA VAL A 736 -7.35 -28.35 4.15
C VAL A 736 -8.32 -28.54 2.98
N PHE A 737 -8.37 -27.61 2.03
CA PHE A 737 -9.27 -27.68 0.88
C PHE A 737 -8.79 -28.69 -0.19
N ALA A 738 -7.56 -29.19 -0.11
CA ALA A 738 -7.12 -30.36 -0.87
C ALA A 738 -7.85 -31.67 -0.47
N LEU A 739 -8.41 -31.72 0.76
CA LEU A 739 -9.09 -32.90 1.29
C LEU A 739 -10.50 -33.09 0.71
N LYS A 740 -10.93 -34.36 0.70
CA LYS A 740 -12.31 -34.78 0.47
C LYS A 740 -13.03 -35.04 1.79
N GLN A 741 -14.36 -35.08 1.77
CA GLN A 741 -15.13 -35.44 2.95
C GLN A 741 -14.73 -36.83 3.48
N GLY A 742 -14.48 -36.92 4.78
CA GLY A 742 -14.01 -38.13 5.47
C GLY A 742 -12.49 -38.35 5.42
N GLU A 743 -11.73 -37.46 4.77
CA GLU A 743 -10.27 -37.57 4.62
C GLU A 743 -9.51 -36.83 5.74
N TYR A 744 -8.26 -37.24 5.95
CA TYR A 744 -7.35 -36.67 6.97
C TYR A 744 -6.19 -35.95 6.31
N GLY A 745 -5.84 -34.78 6.84
CA GLY A 745 -4.73 -33.97 6.36
C GLY A 745 -3.89 -33.37 7.48
N VAL A 746 -2.80 -32.71 7.09
CA VAL A 746 -1.85 -32.07 8.00
C VAL A 746 -1.53 -30.67 7.50
N ALA A 747 -2.01 -29.68 8.25
CA ALA A 747 -1.88 -28.26 7.93
C ALA A 747 -1.11 -27.51 9.02
N PHE A 748 -0.44 -26.42 8.68
CA PHE A 748 0.31 -25.58 9.64
C PHE A 748 -0.33 -24.19 9.76
N ASP A 749 -0.26 -23.58 10.94
CA ASP A 749 -0.48 -22.13 11.02
C ASP A 749 0.58 -21.37 10.20
N ALA A 750 0.25 -20.18 9.71
CA ALA A 750 1.15 -19.35 8.89
C ALA A 750 2.55 -19.19 9.51
N PRO A 751 2.71 -18.89 10.83
CA PRO A 751 4.03 -18.77 11.46
C PRO A 751 4.71 -20.12 11.82
N ARG A 752 4.14 -21.26 11.43
CA ARG A 752 4.67 -22.62 11.66
C ARG A 752 5.01 -22.92 13.14
N LYS A 753 4.19 -22.41 14.05
CA LYS A 753 4.22 -22.63 15.50
C LYS A 753 3.35 -23.82 15.91
N THR A 754 2.30 -24.10 15.14
CA THR A 754 1.30 -25.14 15.40
C THR A 754 1.07 -25.98 14.16
N VAL A 755 1.17 -27.30 14.28
CA VAL A 755 0.68 -28.25 13.27
C VAL A 755 -0.68 -28.77 13.70
N TYR A 756 -1.60 -28.91 12.75
CA TYR A 756 -2.95 -29.40 12.97
C TYR A 756 -3.11 -30.73 12.25
N LEU A 757 -3.55 -31.75 12.99
CA LEU A 757 -4.23 -32.90 12.40
C LEU A 757 -5.64 -32.45 12.03
N VAL A 758 -6.01 -32.58 10.76
CA VAL A 758 -7.31 -32.12 10.22
C VAL A 758 -8.12 -33.30 9.74
N TYR A 759 -9.42 -33.29 9.99
CA TYR A 759 -10.41 -34.21 9.42
C TYR A 759 -11.54 -33.41 8.78
N LEU A 760 -11.82 -33.64 7.49
CA LEU A 760 -12.88 -32.94 6.78
C LEU A 760 -14.24 -33.62 7.04
N LYS A 761 -14.96 -33.14 8.06
CA LYS A 761 -16.23 -33.67 8.55
C LYS A 761 -17.35 -33.54 7.50
N GLN A 762 -17.46 -32.39 6.86
CA GLN A 762 -18.46 -32.15 5.80
C GLN A 762 -17.99 -31.16 4.73
N ASP A 763 -18.34 -31.44 3.48
CA ASP A 763 -18.42 -30.47 2.38
C ASP A 763 -19.91 -30.08 2.25
N LEU A 764 -20.25 -28.79 2.28
CA LEU A 764 -21.66 -28.36 2.28
C LEU A 764 -22.24 -28.28 0.87
N GLU A 765 -21.42 -27.95 -0.12
CA GLU A 765 -21.79 -27.94 -1.53
C GLU A 765 -21.13 -29.10 -2.25
N THR A 766 -21.89 -29.92 -2.98
CA THR A 766 -21.29 -30.97 -3.81
C THR A 766 -20.49 -30.35 -4.96
N PRO A 767 -19.40 -30.99 -5.42
CA PRO A 767 -18.66 -30.55 -6.61
C PRO A 767 -19.53 -30.45 -7.87
N GLU A 768 -20.66 -31.15 -7.92
CA GLU A 768 -21.66 -31.10 -8.99
C GLU A 768 -22.51 -29.83 -8.88
N ALA A 769 -23.00 -29.49 -7.69
CA ALA A 769 -23.79 -28.28 -7.45
C ALA A 769 -22.95 -27.00 -7.71
N LEU A 770 -21.69 -26.97 -7.24
CA LEU A 770 -20.77 -25.87 -7.56
C LEU A 770 -20.53 -25.75 -9.07
N ARG A 771 -20.40 -26.87 -9.79
CA ARG A 771 -20.23 -26.88 -11.25
C ARG A 771 -21.49 -26.39 -11.98
N GLU A 772 -22.69 -26.75 -11.52
CA GLU A 772 -23.94 -26.23 -12.10
C GLU A 772 -24.07 -24.71 -11.90
N ILE A 773 -23.75 -24.21 -10.70
CA ILE A 773 -23.77 -22.77 -10.42
C ILE A 773 -22.78 -22.05 -11.34
N TYR A 774 -21.52 -22.50 -11.39
CA TYR A 774 -20.49 -21.89 -12.25
C TYR A 774 -20.81 -21.98 -13.75
N ALA A 775 -21.40 -23.08 -14.21
CA ALA A 775 -21.86 -23.21 -15.60
C ALA A 775 -23.01 -22.25 -15.94
N ARG A 776 -23.82 -21.85 -14.95
CA ARG A 776 -24.91 -20.86 -15.10
C ARG A 776 -24.44 -19.42 -14.94
N THR A 777 -23.49 -19.12 -14.06
CA THR A 777 -23.03 -17.74 -13.77
C THR A 777 -21.78 -17.32 -14.55
N GLY A 778 -20.96 -18.29 -14.97
CA GLY A 778 -19.57 -18.03 -15.36
C GLY A 778 -18.72 -17.50 -14.19
N PRO A 779 -17.49 -17.02 -14.49
CA PRO A 779 -16.66 -16.27 -13.55
C PRO A 779 -17.36 -14.96 -13.14
N THR A 780 -17.55 -14.76 -11.84
CA THR A 780 -18.16 -13.55 -11.28
C THR A 780 -17.11 -12.45 -11.07
N MET A 781 -17.52 -11.20 -10.84
CA MET A 781 -16.58 -10.12 -10.48
C MET A 781 -15.74 -10.46 -9.25
N ASP A 782 -16.33 -11.12 -8.26
CA ASP A 782 -15.67 -11.66 -7.07
C ASP A 782 -14.58 -12.70 -7.44
N THR A 783 -14.84 -13.53 -8.46
CA THR A 783 -13.86 -14.49 -9.02
C THR A 783 -12.68 -13.76 -9.68
N PHE A 784 -12.93 -12.68 -10.44
CA PHE A 784 -11.88 -11.83 -11.00
C PHE A 784 -11.11 -11.06 -9.92
N ALA A 785 -11.76 -10.63 -8.84
CA ALA A 785 -11.09 -10.00 -7.71
C ALA A 785 -10.13 -10.98 -7.00
N VAL A 786 -10.54 -12.24 -6.81
CA VAL A 786 -9.67 -13.32 -6.29
C VAL A 786 -8.50 -13.60 -7.22
N GLN A 787 -8.73 -13.69 -8.54
CA GLN A 787 -7.65 -13.82 -9.53
C GLN A 787 -6.63 -12.69 -9.38
N GLN A 788 -7.10 -11.45 -9.21
CA GLN A 788 -6.23 -10.28 -9.08
C GLN A 788 -5.41 -10.31 -7.78
N ASP A 789 -5.98 -10.74 -6.66
CA ASP A 789 -5.28 -10.87 -5.38
C ASP A 789 -4.19 -11.96 -5.44
N ASP A 790 -4.53 -13.16 -5.94
CA ASP A 790 -3.56 -14.25 -6.12
C ASP A 790 -2.45 -13.86 -7.12
N ALA A 791 -2.79 -13.17 -8.22
CA ALA A 791 -1.81 -12.63 -9.15
C ALA A 791 -0.88 -11.57 -8.50
N MET A 792 -1.40 -10.71 -7.62
CA MET A 792 -0.56 -9.77 -6.85
C MET A 792 0.38 -10.52 -5.88
N LEU A 793 -0.08 -11.57 -5.22
CA LEU A 793 0.76 -12.45 -4.39
C LEU A 793 1.87 -13.11 -5.24
N ARG A 794 1.55 -13.64 -6.43
CA ARG A 794 2.53 -14.20 -7.37
C ARG A 794 3.55 -13.18 -7.87
N ILE A 795 3.11 -11.96 -8.20
CA ILE A 795 4.00 -10.86 -8.62
C ILE A 795 4.96 -10.47 -7.48
N ASN A 796 4.45 -10.35 -6.25
CA ASN A 796 5.29 -10.04 -5.07
C ASN A 796 6.27 -11.19 -4.75
N GLY A 797 5.86 -12.44 -4.91
CA GLY A 797 6.71 -13.63 -4.75
C GLY A 797 7.87 -13.61 -5.74
N TRP A 798 7.56 -13.59 -7.04
CA TRP A 798 8.55 -13.46 -8.12
C TRP A 798 9.49 -12.27 -7.90
N TYR A 799 8.98 -11.17 -7.34
CA TYR A 799 9.78 -9.98 -7.12
C TYR A 799 10.84 -10.15 -6.01
N ASN A 800 10.50 -10.84 -4.93
CA ASN A 800 11.48 -11.20 -3.90
C ASN A 800 12.51 -12.18 -4.48
N ASP A 801 12.06 -13.21 -5.20
CA ASP A 801 12.93 -14.20 -5.86
C ASP A 801 13.93 -13.53 -6.82
N PHE A 802 13.48 -12.51 -7.57
CA PHE A 802 14.33 -11.70 -8.43
C PHE A 802 15.41 -10.93 -7.66
N LEU A 803 15.05 -10.26 -6.55
CA LEU A 803 16.02 -9.50 -5.73
C LEU A 803 17.02 -10.41 -5.01
N GLU A 804 16.59 -11.58 -4.54
CA GLU A 804 17.48 -12.62 -4.00
C GLU A 804 18.40 -13.18 -5.09
N GLY A 805 17.87 -13.41 -6.30
CA GLY A 805 18.64 -13.82 -7.48
C GLY A 805 19.75 -12.83 -7.88
N GLN A 806 19.48 -11.51 -7.82
CA GLN A 806 20.50 -10.47 -8.02
C GLN A 806 21.52 -10.38 -6.87
N ARG A 807 21.38 -11.18 -5.79
CA ARG A 807 22.25 -11.19 -4.60
C ARG A 807 22.44 -9.79 -4.00
N LEU A 808 21.33 -9.10 -3.77
CA LEU A 808 21.32 -7.70 -3.33
C LEU A 808 21.81 -7.53 -1.88
N GLU A 809 22.97 -6.92 -1.70
CA GLU A 809 23.62 -6.68 -0.41
C GLU A 809 23.65 -5.17 -0.09
N TRP A 810 22.93 -4.77 0.95
CA TRP A 810 22.92 -3.38 1.46
C TRP A 810 24.03 -3.17 2.48
N LEU A 811 25.04 -2.38 2.12
CA LEU A 811 26.23 -2.10 2.94
C LEU A 811 25.94 -1.11 4.09
N ARG A 812 24.82 -0.36 3.98
CA ARG A 812 24.17 0.37 5.07
C ARG A 812 22.65 0.17 4.95
N GLN A 813 21.89 0.39 6.03
CA GLN A 813 20.43 0.42 5.91
C GLN A 813 20.00 1.50 4.88
N PRO A 814 18.99 1.23 4.04
CA PRO A 814 18.42 2.20 3.10
C PRO A 814 17.75 3.37 3.85
N ARG A 815 17.68 4.53 3.20
CA ARG A 815 17.02 5.77 3.65
C ARG A 815 15.84 6.15 2.76
#